data_AF-A0A954VBF1-F1
#
_entry.id   AF-A0A954VBF1-F1
#
_cell.length_a   1.000
_cell.length_b   1.000
_cell.length_c   1.000
_cell.angle_alpha   90.00
_cell.angle_beta   90.00
_cell.angle_gamma   90.00
#
_symmetry.space_group_name_H-M   'P 1'
#
loop_
_entity.id
_entity.type
_entity.pdbx_description
1 polymer ?
#
loop_
_entity_poly.entity_id
_entity_poly.type
_entity_poly.pdbx_seq_one_letter_code
_entity_poly.pdbx_strand_id
1 'polypeptide(L)'
;QFSGPDTYTANSLLDFSLLQPLLRAGGRDVVLERLTIAERTLLANVRQMERWQRGFYVEVTTGRDAGAGPSRRGGVFGGAGLEGFTGVGGGGFGRVGATNFGNQTGAGGGQAGGYLGLLQSQQDIRNQRANIASLRSSVAQLQSFFQAGRIDFFQVELARQALYNAESRLLNAESTYQQTLDEFKRTLGLPPYLVATIDDTLVRPFNLIDEQVVPIQERLTTIQERVGDDIIELLKFSKSPAEEARGDADADTSGADRGRVADGTRRAGDGAADEPGAAEEPGAAEDRANGVGDEPTPEDTPAGKAGASLVQWDQTADRYLANLSAAAEQVDELCARVIEQQVGRVKDDIEKLRSTVGQRREDLERLREKIEAANPDESPLAGQMAEDEEVPTILRSDQLMELPDELMRALATVERRLRTAREELAKTSEKIEALRREGPRLKTVDLNDRLRADVIAPLPNQLTSLSAVVLELVLIQARARTESITLMPVEISWRTANEIARCYRRDWMNARAALVDSWRLIQFNANDLESDLDLVFSGDISTTDDNPFRFRGTTGRLRVGLEWDAPLTRLAERNNYRQSLIEYQQARRSYYRFEDGVAQGLRATIRTIEVDQLNFELRRAAVKVAINQVELARLRLQQPPRPEEEATLGATTARDLVSALTDLLSAQNDFLSVWTNYEVLRRTLDMDMGTMQLDCDGIWIDPGALVVENLLSATEMDQIPFLRSNESSVLPDSHQPQQWETPSDVEPLPQPDGGPERPTVGRRDANERPVVAPASYAAPLPGKSRRPGVLRRLP
;
A
#
# COMPACT_ATOMS: atom_id res chain seq x y z
N GLN A 1 -74.29 -28.12 58.65
CA GLN A 1 -75.11 -26.90 58.70
C GLN A 1 -74.42 -25.89 59.60
N PHE A 2 -74.01 -24.76 59.04
CA PHE A 2 -73.99 -23.44 59.67
C PHE A 2 -73.99 -22.43 58.52
N SER A 3 -75.18 -22.19 57.96
CA SER A 3 -75.45 -21.12 57.01
C SER A 3 -76.01 -19.93 57.78
N GLY A 4 -75.19 -18.87 57.94
CA GLY A 4 -75.68 -17.51 58.16
C GLY A 4 -75.72 -16.76 56.81
N PRO A 5 -76.37 -15.58 56.74
CA PRO A 5 -76.47 -14.80 55.48
C PRO A 5 -75.15 -14.17 55.04
N ASP A 6 -74.10 -14.30 55.84
CA ASP A 6 -72.87 -13.54 55.65
C ASP A 6 -71.80 -14.39 54.96
N THR A 7 -71.91 -14.52 53.64
CA THR A 7 -70.81 -15.03 52.82
C THR A 7 -69.87 -13.87 52.52
N TYR A 8 -68.90 -13.63 53.40
CA TYR A 8 -67.90 -12.58 53.20
C TYR A 8 -66.84 -13.07 52.21
N THR A 9 -66.80 -12.50 51.00
CA THR A 9 -65.65 -12.65 50.08
C THR A 9 -64.54 -11.72 50.53
N ALA A 10 -63.51 -12.26 51.16
CA ALA A 10 -62.35 -11.48 51.56
C ALA A 10 -61.42 -11.25 50.38
N ASN A 11 -61.22 -9.99 49.98
CA ASN A 11 -60.23 -9.60 48.98
C ASN A 11 -58.98 -9.06 49.69
N SER A 12 -57.82 -9.68 49.44
CA SER A 12 -56.53 -9.14 49.90
C SER A 12 -56.13 -7.96 48.99
N LEU A 13 -55.79 -6.84 49.61
CA LEU A 13 -55.37 -5.61 48.88
C LEU A 13 -53.90 -5.25 49.17
N LEU A 14 -53.28 -5.88 50.17
CA LEU A 14 -51.89 -5.63 50.53
C LEU A 14 -51.27 -6.93 51.07
N ASP A 15 -50.43 -7.52 50.24
CA ASP A 15 -49.59 -8.66 50.58
C ASP A 15 -48.14 -8.20 50.62
N PHE A 16 -47.38 -8.64 51.64
CA PHE A 16 -45.93 -8.44 51.67
C PHE A 16 -45.22 -9.77 51.96
N SER A 17 -44.05 -9.94 51.34
CA SER A 17 -43.16 -11.07 51.59
C SER A 17 -41.74 -10.53 51.68
N LEU A 18 -41.09 -10.73 52.83
CA LEU A 18 -39.69 -10.41 53.07
C LEU A 18 -38.97 -11.73 53.33
N LEU A 19 -38.00 -12.06 52.47
CA LEU A 19 -37.14 -13.21 52.62
C LEU A 19 -35.74 -12.70 53.01
N GLN A 20 -35.20 -13.21 54.12
CA GLN A 20 -33.87 -12.90 54.57
C GLN A 20 -33.03 -14.19 54.65
N PRO A 21 -32.05 -14.37 53.75
CA PRO A 21 -31.11 -15.47 53.85
C PRO A 21 -30.15 -15.24 55.02
N LEU A 22 -29.90 -16.29 55.81
CA LEU A 22 -29.05 -16.26 57.00
C LEU A 22 -27.72 -17.02 56.82
N LEU A 23 -27.64 -17.92 55.84
CA LEU A 23 -26.44 -18.72 55.53
C LEU A 23 -26.01 -18.54 54.06
N ARG A 24 -26.37 -19.47 53.16
CA ARG A 24 -26.14 -19.36 51.71
C ARG A 24 -26.80 -18.10 51.16
N ALA A 25 -26.15 -17.44 50.19
CA ALA A 25 -26.59 -16.14 49.64
C ALA A 25 -26.78 -15.02 50.69
N GLY A 26 -26.41 -15.26 51.94
CA GLY A 26 -26.42 -14.30 53.03
C GLY A 26 -25.22 -13.35 52.92
N GLY A 27 -25.46 -12.10 53.27
CA GLY A 27 -24.42 -11.06 53.27
C GLY A 27 -24.45 -10.17 52.04
N ARG A 28 -24.03 -8.93 52.26
CA ARG A 28 -24.06 -7.85 51.26
C ARG A 28 -23.26 -8.19 50.01
N ASP A 29 -22.13 -8.88 50.16
CA ASP A 29 -21.18 -9.09 49.07
C ASP A 29 -21.70 -10.07 48.01
N VAL A 30 -22.47 -11.09 48.40
CA VAL A 30 -23.09 -12.04 47.46
C VAL A 30 -24.28 -11.41 46.74
N VAL A 31 -25.12 -10.65 47.46
CA VAL A 31 -26.28 -9.95 46.88
C VAL A 31 -25.86 -8.84 45.92
N LEU A 32 -24.77 -8.12 46.23
CA LEU A 32 -24.25 -7.05 45.38
C LEU A 32 -23.35 -7.55 44.25
N GLU A 33 -22.91 -8.81 44.21
CA GLU A 33 -21.98 -9.28 43.17
C GLU A 33 -22.51 -9.03 41.75
N ARG A 34 -23.83 -9.11 41.53
CA ARG A 34 -24.43 -8.72 40.23
C ARG A 34 -24.21 -7.25 39.88
N LEU A 35 -24.33 -6.35 40.86
CA LEU A 35 -24.04 -4.93 40.68
C LEU A 35 -22.53 -4.71 40.47
N THR A 36 -21.70 -5.38 41.24
CA THR A 36 -20.24 -5.32 41.11
C THR A 36 -19.77 -5.79 39.73
N ILE A 37 -20.38 -6.85 39.17
CA ILE A 37 -20.13 -7.31 37.80
C ILE A 37 -20.53 -6.24 36.78
N ALA A 38 -21.67 -5.58 36.96
CA ALA A 38 -22.11 -4.50 36.09
C ALA A 38 -21.13 -3.30 36.13
N GLU A 39 -20.63 -2.94 37.31
CA GLU A 39 -19.62 -1.89 37.49
C GLU A 39 -18.27 -2.25 36.82
N ARG A 40 -17.78 -3.49 37.01
CA ARG A 40 -16.56 -3.97 36.34
C ARG A 40 -16.71 -4.01 34.83
N THR A 41 -17.91 -4.39 34.36
CA THR A 41 -18.25 -4.41 32.93
C THR A 41 -18.24 -3.00 32.34
N LEU A 42 -18.79 -2.02 33.06
CA LEU A 42 -18.72 -0.63 32.65
C LEU A 42 -17.26 -0.17 32.51
N LEU A 43 -16.42 -0.44 33.51
CA LEU A 43 -14.99 -0.10 33.45
C LEU A 43 -14.28 -0.75 32.26
N ALA A 44 -14.57 -2.03 31.98
CA ALA A 44 -14.01 -2.73 30.84
C ALA A 44 -14.44 -2.10 29.50
N ASN A 45 -15.71 -1.70 29.39
CA ASN A 45 -16.24 -1.04 28.19
C ASN A 45 -15.67 0.37 28.00
N VAL A 46 -15.46 1.13 29.08
CA VAL A 46 -14.80 2.43 29.02
C VAL A 46 -13.38 2.26 28.46
N ARG A 47 -12.59 1.32 29.00
CA ARG A 47 -11.26 0.99 28.50
C ARG A 47 -11.27 0.54 27.04
N GLN A 48 -12.28 -0.23 26.64
CA GLN A 48 -12.42 -0.69 25.26
C GLN A 48 -12.76 0.47 24.31
N MET A 49 -13.64 1.39 24.71
CA MET A 49 -14.01 2.58 23.94
C MET A 49 -12.80 3.47 23.71
N GLU A 50 -12.06 3.69 24.78
CA GLU A 50 -10.81 4.41 24.83
C GLU A 50 -9.74 3.79 23.88
N ARG A 51 -9.62 2.46 23.82
CA ARG A 51 -8.75 1.83 22.81
C ARG A 51 -9.32 1.96 21.40
N TRP A 52 -10.63 1.78 21.23
CA TRP A 52 -11.30 1.87 19.94
C TRP A 52 -11.15 3.27 19.31
N GLN A 53 -11.20 4.35 20.10
CA GLN A 53 -10.95 5.71 19.59
C GLN A 53 -9.55 5.86 18.98
N ARG A 54 -8.52 5.32 19.66
CA ARG A 54 -7.14 5.28 19.13
C ARG A 54 -7.03 4.40 17.89
N GLY A 55 -7.70 3.26 17.90
CA GLY A 55 -7.78 2.37 16.74
C GLY A 55 -8.49 3.04 15.55
N PHE A 56 -9.56 3.79 15.79
CA PHE A 56 -10.32 4.48 14.75
C PHE A 56 -9.48 5.55 14.05
N TYR A 57 -8.67 6.29 14.81
CA TYR A 57 -7.68 7.19 14.20
C TYR A 57 -6.71 6.43 13.28
N VAL A 58 -6.18 5.30 13.73
CA VAL A 58 -5.29 4.45 12.91
C VAL A 58 -6.02 3.91 11.68
N GLU A 59 -7.28 3.52 11.79
CA GLU A 59 -8.11 3.06 10.66
C GLU A 59 -8.33 4.15 9.62
N VAL A 60 -8.69 5.35 10.06
CA VAL A 60 -8.86 6.50 9.16
C VAL A 60 -7.53 6.86 8.49
N THR A 61 -6.43 6.87 9.23
CA THR A 61 -5.14 7.32 8.69
C THR A 61 -4.42 6.28 7.83
N THR A 62 -4.48 5.01 8.21
CA THR A 62 -3.70 3.91 7.60
C THR A 62 -4.56 2.90 6.85
N GLY A 63 -5.88 2.93 7.00
CA GLY A 63 -6.79 1.92 6.46
C GLY A 63 -6.78 0.58 7.19
N ARG A 64 -6.06 0.46 8.32
CA ARG A 64 -5.95 -0.77 9.11
C ARG A 64 -7.03 -0.83 10.19
N ASP A 65 -7.73 -1.96 10.30
CA ASP A 65 -8.87 -2.14 11.22
C ASP A 65 -8.58 -1.63 12.65
N ALA A 66 -9.49 -0.82 13.20
CA ALA A 66 -9.40 -0.26 14.56
C ALA A 66 -9.42 -1.29 15.72
N GLY A 67 -9.58 -2.57 15.40
CA GLY A 67 -9.80 -3.65 16.36
C GLY A 67 -11.23 -3.67 16.90
N ALA A 68 -11.46 -4.48 17.93
CA ALA A 68 -12.80 -4.66 18.50
C ALA A 68 -13.30 -3.36 19.16
N GLY A 69 -14.49 -2.89 18.78
CA GLY A 69 -15.19 -1.82 19.51
C GLY A 69 -15.72 -2.28 20.88
N PRO A 70 -16.31 -1.37 21.67
CA PRO A 70 -17.02 -1.72 22.89
C PRO A 70 -18.10 -2.75 22.57
N SER A 71 -18.01 -3.92 23.20
CA SER A 71 -19.06 -4.92 23.10
C SER A 71 -19.97 -4.79 24.32
N ARG A 72 -21.27 -5.01 24.11
CA ARG A 72 -22.15 -5.26 25.25
C ARG A 72 -21.78 -6.63 25.84
N ARG A 73 -20.86 -6.67 26.78
CA ARG A 73 -20.65 -7.85 27.63
C ARG A 73 -21.85 -7.98 28.57
N GLY A 74 -22.90 -8.60 28.08
CA GLY A 74 -24.20 -8.66 28.76
C GLY A 74 -25.36 -9.10 27.86
N GLY A 75 -25.06 -9.81 26.77
CA GLY A 75 -26.06 -10.60 26.06
C GLY A 75 -26.29 -11.91 26.79
N VAL A 76 -27.57 -12.21 27.04
CA VAL A 76 -28.19 -13.35 27.74
C VAL A 76 -27.82 -14.73 27.13
N PHE A 77 -26.54 -15.05 27.02
CA PHE A 77 -26.07 -16.39 26.61
C PHE A 77 -24.82 -16.88 27.38
N GLY A 78 -24.40 -16.15 28.42
CA GLY A 78 -23.41 -16.61 29.40
C GLY A 78 -24.05 -16.83 30.77
N GLY A 79 -24.68 -17.98 30.98
CA GLY A 79 -24.70 -18.67 32.29
C GLY A 79 -25.29 -17.96 33.53
N ALA A 80 -26.34 -17.15 33.42
CA ALA A 80 -27.14 -16.77 34.60
C ALA A 80 -28.63 -16.73 34.24
N GLY A 81 -29.40 -17.67 34.79
CA GLY A 81 -30.81 -17.90 34.49
C GLY A 81 -31.74 -16.75 34.88
N LEU A 82 -32.29 -16.07 33.87
CA LEU A 82 -33.45 -15.21 34.04
C LEU A 82 -34.38 -15.41 32.82
N GLU A 83 -35.38 -16.27 32.97
CA GLU A 83 -36.51 -16.40 32.04
C GLU A 83 -37.36 -15.13 32.13
N GLY A 84 -37.56 -14.39 31.03
CA GLY A 84 -38.63 -13.39 30.98
C GLY A 84 -38.41 -12.10 30.19
N PHE A 85 -37.28 -11.90 29.50
CA PHE A 85 -37.09 -10.70 28.66
C PHE A 85 -36.75 -11.07 27.21
N THR A 86 -37.74 -11.54 26.45
CA THR A 86 -37.65 -11.69 24.98
C THR A 86 -37.98 -10.37 24.30
N GLY A 87 -37.04 -9.43 24.35
CA GLY A 87 -37.16 -8.13 23.69
C GLY A 87 -35.84 -7.75 23.02
N VAL A 88 -35.74 -8.08 21.73
CA VAL A 88 -34.65 -7.73 20.79
C VAL A 88 -33.36 -8.55 20.94
N GLY A 89 -33.41 -9.79 20.47
CA GLY A 89 -32.25 -10.65 20.25
C GLY A 89 -32.57 -11.73 19.22
N GLY A 90 -32.46 -11.39 17.93
CA GLY A 90 -32.72 -12.32 16.84
C GLY A 90 -32.59 -11.66 15.46
N GLY A 91 -31.36 -11.43 15.01
CA GLY A 91 -31.03 -11.12 13.60
C GLY A 91 -31.35 -9.71 13.12
N GLY A 92 -30.32 -8.96 12.71
CA GLY A 92 -30.48 -7.77 11.85
C GLY A 92 -29.78 -6.53 12.37
N PHE A 93 -28.88 -6.01 11.53
CA PHE A 93 -28.12 -4.75 11.61
C PHE A 93 -26.98 -4.73 12.63
N GLY A 94 -25.74 -4.91 12.12
CA GLY A 94 -24.50 -4.71 12.86
C GLY A 94 -23.48 -5.85 12.81
N ARG A 95 -23.46 -6.69 11.77
CA ARG A 95 -22.29 -7.53 11.48
C ARG A 95 -21.23 -6.68 10.77
N VAL A 96 -20.50 -5.89 11.55
CA VAL A 96 -19.14 -5.46 11.16
C VAL A 96 -18.19 -6.38 11.93
N GLY A 97 -17.41 -7.17 11.20
CA GLY A 97 -16.26 -7.91 11.73
C GLY A 97 -16.58 -9.12 12.62
N ALA A 98 -17.09 -10.21 12.04
CA ALA A 98 -16.76 -11.53 12.57
C ALA A 98 -15.26 -11.75 12.32
N THR A 99 -14.42 -11.45 13.32
CA THR A 99 -12.99 -11.69 13.25
C THR A 99 -12.72 -13.19 13.26
N ASN A 100 -12.43 -13.66 12.06
CA ASN A 100 -11.78 -14.92 11.78
C ASN A 100 -10.35 -14.84 12.37
N PHE A 101 -10.16 -15.25 13.63
CA PHE A 101 -8.82 -15.52 14.18
C PHE A 101 -8.29 -16.80 13.55
N GLY A 102 -7.81 -16.67 12.32
CA GLY A 102 -7.26 -17.77 11.54
C GLY A 102 -7.50 -17.55 10.06
N ASN A 103 -6.48 -17.03 9.39
CA ASN A 103 -6.30 -17.09 7.94
C ASN A 103 -6.98 -15.99 7.10
N GLN A 104 -6.38 -14.79 7.07
CA GLN A 104 -6.07 -13.99 5.87
C GLN A 104 -5.63 -12.57 6.26
N THR A 105 -4.34 -12.43 6.57
CA THR A 105 -3.42 -11.35 6.13
C THR A 105 -2.10 -11.72 6.76
N GLY A 106 -1.20 -12.27 5.94
CA GLY A 106 0.19 -12.40 6.36
C GLY A 106 0.72 -11.04 6.78
N ALA A 107 1.70 -11.04 7.67
CA ALA A 107 2.59 -9.91 7.91
C ALA A 107 3.49 -9.63 6.69
N GLY A 108 2.87 -9.51 5.51
CA GLY A 108 3.46 -8.97 4.28
C GLY A 108 2.81 -7.62 4.05
N GLY A 109 3.64 -6.58 3.85
CA GLY A 109 3.25 -5.18 3.75
C GLY A 109 1.92 -4.99 3.02
N GLY A 110 0.86 -4.75 3.80
CA GLY A 110 -0.41 -4.32 3.25
C GLY A 110 -0.23 -2.92 2.70
N GLN A 111 -0.64 -2.70 1.45
CA GLN A 111 -0.62 -1.41 0.80
C GLN A 111 -1.34 -0.39 1.70
N ALA A 112 -0.70 0.75 1.98
CA ALA A 112 -1.26 1.78 2.84
C ALA A 112 -2.65 2.20 2.35
N GLY A 113 -3.65 2.12 3.23
CA GLY A 113 -5.01 2.58 2.98
C GLY A 113 -5.29 3.90 3.68
N GLY A 114 -6.58 4.26 3.79
CA GLY A 114 -7.01 5.46 4.49
C GLY A 114 -6.41 6.74 3.89
N TYR A 115 -6.14 7.72 4.76
CA TYR A 115 -5.54 9.00 4.38
C TYR A 115 -4.15 8.85 3.72
N LEU A 116 -3.25 8.04 4.29
CA LEU A 116 -1.89 7.87 3.76
C LEU A 116 -1.91 7.21 2.37
N GLY A 117 -2.79 6.24 2.13
CA GLY A 117 -2.99 5.65 0.80
C GLY A 117 -3.51 6.64 -0.25
N LEU A 118 -4.36 7.59 0.17
CA LEU A 118 -4.80 8.68 -0.71
C LEU A 118 -3.67 9.64 -1.07
N LEU A 119 -2.82 9.98 -0.11
CA LEU A 119 -1.64 10.80 -0.39
C LEU A 119 -0.67 10.11 -1.34
N GLN A 120 -0.44 8.80 -1.13
CA GLN A 120 0.38 8.00 -2.02
C GLN A 120 -0.16 8.00 -3.44
N SER A 121 -1.45 7.67 -3.63
CA SER A 121 -2.07 7.63 -4.96
C SER A 121 -2.09 8.99 -5.66
N GLN A 122 -2.27 10.09 -4.92
CA GLN A 122 -2.15 11.45 -5.48
C GLN A 122 -0.73 11.73 -6.00
N GLN A 123 0.30 11.29 -5.27
CA GLN A 123 1.69 11.47 -5.71
C GLN A 123 2.05 10.52 -6.86
N ASP A 124 1.54 9.29 -6.88
CA ASP A 124 1.72 8.36 -8.01
C ASP A 124 1.14 8.95 -9.30
N ILE A 125 -0.02 9.62 -9.24
CA ILE A 125 -0.62 10.33 -10.37
C ILE A 125 0.29 11.48 -10.85
N ARG A 126 0.91 12.23 -9.93
CA ARG A 126 1.86 13.30 -10.29
C ARG A 126 3.10 12.74 -10.98
N ASN A 127 3.68 11.66 -10.44
CA ASN A 127 4.82 10.99 -11.04
C ASN A 127 4.47 10.43 -12.43
N GLN A 128 3.26 9.85 -12.60
CA GLN A 128 2.78 9.34 -13.88
C GLN A 128 2.63 10.45 -14.93
N ARG A 129 2.12 11.64 -14.56
CA ARG A 129 2.03 12.80 -15.46
C ARG A 129 3.42 13.26 -15.93
N ALA A 130 4.39 13.34 -15.01
CA ALA A 130 5.77 13.67 -15.35
C ALA A 130 6.41 12.63 -16.30
N ASN A 131 6.12 11.34 -16.08
CA ASN A 131 6.56 10.27 -16.97
C ASN A 131 5.94 10.40 -18.37
N ILE A 132 4.64 10.70 -18.48
CA ILE A 132 3.96 10.93 -19.77
C ILE A 132 4.60 12.09 -20.52
N ALA A 133 4.88 13.21 -19.86
CA ALA A 133 5.57 14.35 -20.49
C ALA A 133 6.95 13.96 -21.01
N SER A 134 7.71 13.18 -20.24
CA SER A 134 9.02 12.66 -20.65
C SER A 134 8.94 11.67 -21.81
N LEU A 135 7.94 10.79 -21.82
CA LEU A 135 7.69 9.82 -22.90
C LEU A 135 7.27 10.53 -24.19
N ARG A 136 6.38 11.53 -24.11
CA ARG A 136 5.96 12.32 -25.27
C ARG A 136 7.16 13.02 -25.93
N SER A 137 8.01 13.65 -25.12
CA SER A 137 9.25 14.26 -25.60
C SER A 137 10.18 13.22 -26.27
N SER A 138 10.26 12.02 -25.69
CA SER A 138 11.06 10.92 -26.25
C SER A 138 10.51 10.41 -27.58
N VAL A 139 9.19 10.26 -27.72
CA VAL A 139 8.53 9.88 -28.98
C VAL A 139 8.80 10.92 -30.06
N ALA A 140 8.65 12.21 -29.75
CA ALA A 140 8.94 13.29 -30.69
C ALA A 140 10.40 13.27 -31.16
N GLN A 141 11.34 13.04 -30.24
CA GLN A 141 12.76 12.91 -30.58
C GLN A 141 13.04 11.69 -31.47
N LEU A 142 12.47 10.53 -31.15
CA LEU A 142 12.64 9.32 -31.95
C LEU A 142 12.06 9.49 -33.36
N GLN A 143 10.90 10.12 -33.49
CA GLN A 143 10.31 10.44 -34.79
C GLN A 143 11.25 11.31 -35.64
N SER A 144 11.94 12.29 -35.03
CA SER A 144 12.94 13.11 -35.74
C SER A 144 14.14 12.29 -36.22
N PHE A 145 14.60 11.31 -35.43
CA PHE A 145 15.67 10.40 -35.84
C PHE A 145 15.25 9.43 -36.94
N PHE A 146 13.99 8.98 -36.94
CA PHE A 146 13.45 8.14 -38.00
C PHE A 146 13.39 8.91 -39.33
N GLN A 147 12.92 10.16 -39.29
CA GLN A 147 12.91 11.04 -40.48
C GLN A 147 14.32 11.30 -41.01
N ALA A 148 15.33 11.32 -40.13
CA ALA A 148 16.74 11.42 -40.49
C ALA A 148 17.37 10.08 -40.95
N GLY A 149 16.60 8.99 -41.05
CA GLY A 149 17.09 7.65 -41.42
C GLY A 149 18.00 7.00 -40.38
N ARG A 150 18.02 7.50 -39.13
CA ARG A 150 18.92 7.04 -38.06
C ARG A 150 18.35 5.91 -37.21
N ILE A 151 17.04 5.72 -37.19
CA ILE A 151 16.38 4.63 -36.45
C ILE A 151 15.30 3.98 -37.31
N ASP A 152 14.89 2.77 -36.93
CA ASP A 152 13.80 2.05 -37.56
C ASP A 152 12.42 2.56 -37.10
N PHE A 153 11.42 2.48 -37.99
CA PHE A 153 10.04 2.88 -37.72
C PHE A 153 9.44 2.09 -36.55
N PHE A 154 9.77 0.80 -36.45
CA PHE A 154 9.29 -0.05 -35.36
C PHE A 154 9.65 0.50 -33.97
N GLN A 155 10.84 1.11 -33.82
CA GLN A 155 11.25 1.71 -32.55
C GLN A 155 10.40 2.92 -32.17
N VAL A 156 9.95 3.71 -33.16
CA VAL A 156 9.02 4.83 -32.95
C VAL A 156 7.65 4.31 -32.51
N GLU A 157 7.14 3.25 -33.16
CA GLU A 157 5.85 2.65 -32.81
C GLU A 157 5.86 1.99 -31.43
N LEU A 158 6.97 1.36 -31.03
CA LEU A 158 7.13 0.85 -29.66
C LEU A 158 7.05 1.97 -28.61
N ALA A 159 7.71 3.11 -28.88
CA ALA A 159 7.66 4.26 -27.98
C ALA A 159 6.25 4.89 -27.93
N ARG A 160 5.54 4.98 -29.06
CA ARG A 160 4.13 5.41 -29.11
C ARG A 160 3.22 4.49 -28.33
N GLN A 161 3.39 3.18 -28.46
CA GLN A 161 2.65 2.19 -27.68
C GLN A 161 2.87 2.38 -26.18
N ALA A 162 4.12 2.63 -25.76
CA ALA A 162 4.43 2.91 -24.35
C ALA A 162 3.74 4.19 -23.84
N LEU A 163 3.68 5.25 -24.65
CA LEU A 163 2.95 6.48 -24.33
C LEU A 163 1.45 6.21 -24.13
N TYR A 164 0.78 5.52 -25.06
CA TYR A 164 -0.64 5.19 -24.93
C TYR A 164 -0.94 4.30 -23.72
N ASN A 165 -0.05 3.36 -23.42
CA ASN A 165 -0.15 2.57 -22.20
C ASN A 165 -0.02 3.44 -20.95
N ALA A 166 0.88 4.42 -20.94
CA ALA A 166 1.05 5.35 -19.83
C ALA A 166 -0.17 6.26 -19.65
N GLU A 167 -0.75 6.78 -20.74
CA GLU A 167 -1.99 7.56 -20.71
C GLU A 167 -3.18 6.75 -20.16
N SER A 168 -3.33 5.49 -20.61
CA SER A 168 -4.36 4.58 -20.09
C SER A 168 -4.18 4.31 -18.59
N ARG A 169 -2.94 4.13 -18.11
CA ARG A 169 -2.65 3.98 -16.68
C ARG A 169 -3.03 5.24 -15.89
N LEU A 170 -2.78 6.44 -16.43
CA LEU A 170 -3.16 7.68 -15.77
C LEU A 170 -4.68 7.78 -15.59
N LEU A 171 -5.46 7.51 -16.64
CA LEU A 171 -6.92 7.53 -16.56
C LEU A 171 -7.48 6.53 -15.53
N ASN A 172 -6.91 5.33 -15.49
CA ASN A 172 -7.29 4.31 -14.51
C ASN A 172 -6.88 4.70 -13.08
N ALA A 173 -5.72 5.32 -12.90
CA ALA A 173 -5.25 5.81 -11.60
C ALA A 173 -6.14 6.95 -11.08
N GLU A 174 -6.55 7.88 -11.95
CA GLU A 174 -7.48 8.96 -11.59
C GLU A 174 -8.87 8.43 -11.21
N SER A 175 -9.41 7.46 -11.96
CA SER A 175 -10.68 6.81 -11.63
C SER A 175 -10.59 6.07 -10.28
N THR A 176 -9.49 5.34 -10.04
CA THR A 176 -9.25 4.64 -8.78
C THR A 176 -9.13 5.61 -7.62
N TYR A 177 -8.40 6.72 -7.79
CA TYR A 177 -8.28 7.78 -6.78
C TYR A 177 -9.64 8.39 -6.42
N GLN A 178 -10.53 8.59 -7.39
CA GLN A 178 -11.89 9.07 -7.11
C GLN A 178 -12.69 8.06 -6.29
N GLN A 179 -12.59 6.77 -6.61
CA GLN A 179 -13.27 5.70 -5.87
C GLN A 179 -12.75 5.58 -4.42
N THR A 180 -11.42 5.63 -4.22
CA THR A 180 -10.83 5.58 -2.89
C THR A 180 -11.16 6.83 -2.07
N LEU A 181 -11.25 7.99 -2.69
CA LEU A 181 -11.66 9.23 -2.06
C LEU A 181 -13.13 9.18 -1.63
N ASP A 182 -14.02 8.59 -2.43
CA ASP A 182 -15.42 8.39 -2.06
C ASP A 182 -15.61 7.34 -0.96
N GLU A 183 -14.79 6.28 -0.96
CA GLU A 183 -14.71 5.32 0.15
C GLU A 183 -14.30 6.01 1.45
N PHE A 184 -13.24 6.82 1.40
CA PHE A 184 -12.72 7.56 2.55
C PHE A 184 -13.73 8.56 3.11
N LYS A 185 -14.46 9.29 2.24
CA LYS A 185 -15.58 10.14 2.68
C LYS A 185 -16.62 9.32 3.45
N ARG A 186 -16.95 8.12 2.99
CA ARG A 186 -17.91 7.24 3.67
C ARG A 186 -17.40 6.77 5.02
N THR A 187 -16.11 6.45 5.14
CA THR A 187 -15.45 6.13 6.42
C THR A 187 -15.56 7.29 7.41
N LEU A 188 -15.41 8.53 6.94
CA LEU A 188 -15.62 9.73 7.76
C LEU A 188 -17.10 10.06 8.04
N GLY A 189 -18.05 9.30 7.47
CA GLY A 189 -19.49 9.59 7.56
C GLY A 189 -19.92 10.79 6.72
N LEU A 190 -19.10 11.25 5.78
CA LEU A 190 -19.37 12.35 4.87
C LEU A 190 -20.08 11.85 3.60
N PRO A 191 -21.01 12.64 3.02
CA PRO A 191 -21.61 12.29 1.75
C PRO A 191 -20.61 12.32 0.58
N PRO A 192 -20.69 11.40 -0.40
CA PRO A 192 -19.72 11.28 -1.49
C PRO A 192 -19.72 12.50 -2.44
N TYR A 193 -20.84 13.19 -2.57
CA TYR A 193 -20.95 14.38 -3.44
C TYR A 193 -20.23 15.63 -2.91
N LEU A 194 -19.66 15.58 -1.70
CA LEU A 194 -18.92 16.70 -1.13
C LEU A 194 -17.57 16.86 -1.85
N VAL A 195 -17.29 18.07 -2.34
CA VAL A 195 -15.99 18.40 -2.94
C VAL A 195 -14.97 18.55 -1.81
N ALA A 196 -13.97 17.67 -1.77
CA ALA A 196 -12.92 17.66 -0.78
C ALA A 196 -11.55 17.67 -1.47
N THR A 197 -10.61 18.43 -0.92
CA THR A 197 -9.20 18.44 -1.33
C THR A 197 -8.36 17.89 -0.19
N ILE A 198 -7.47 16.95 -0.50
CA ILE A 198 -6.61 16.31 0.49
C ILE A 198 -5.36 17.19 0.71
N ASP A 199 -4.96 17.36 1.97
CA ASP A 199 -3.73 18.06 2.29
C ASP A 199 -2.50 17.18 2.01
N ASP A 200 -1.61 17.62 1.12
CA ASP A 200 -0.48 16.83 0.65
C ASP A 200 0.84 17.10 1.38
N THR A 201 0.78 17.82 2.51
CA THR A 201 1.95 18.26 3.28
C THR A 201 2.91 17.14 3.64
N LEU A 202 2.41 15.96 4.03
CA LEU A 202 3.23 14.81 4.43
C LEU A 202 4.04 14.19 3.28
N VAL A 203 3.47 14.14 2.07
CA VAL A 203 4.11 13.50 0.90
C VAL A 203 4.84 14.52 0.02
N ARG A 204 4.66 15.82 0.26
CA ARG A 204 5.37 16.89 -0.46
C ARG A 204 6.89 16.68 -0.62
N PRO A 205 7.64 16.17 0.38
CA PRO A 205 9.07 15.86 0.19
C PRO A 205 9.35 14.85 -0.95
N PHE A 206 8.42 13.93 -1.21
CA PHE A 206 8.50 12.92 -2.29
C PHE A 206 8.08 13.45 -3.65
N ASN A 207 7.76 14.74 -3.77
CA ASN A 207 7.64 15.39 -5.07
C ASN A 207 9.05 15.59 -5.67
N LEU A 208 9.64 14.51 -6.18
CA LEU A 208 11.03 14.50 -6.65
C LEU A 208 11.24 15.34 -7.91
N ILE A 209 10.20 15.45 -8.75
CA ILE A 209 10.17 16.28 -9.96
C ILE A 209 9.24 17.46 -9.69
N ASP A 210 9.70 18.70 -9.79
CA ASP A 210 8.85 19.87 -9.57
C ASP A 210 7.68 19.92 -10.58
N GLU A 211 6.47 20.11 -10.05
CA GLU A 211 5.22 20.19 -10.82
C GLU A 211 5.28 21.28 -11.90
N GLN A 212 6.03 22.36 -11.65
CA GLN A 212 6.16 23.46 -12.60
C GLN A 212 7.04 23.13 -13.81
N VAL A 213 7.83 22.06 -13.77
CA VAL A 213 8.70 21.68 -14.89
C VAL A 213 7.92 20.87 -15.93
N VAL A 214 6.90 20.11 -15.53
CA VAL A 214 6.09 19.29 -16.45
C VAL A 214 5.44 20.13 -17.56
N PRO A 215 4.74 21.25 -17.27
CA PRO A 215 4.19 22.11 -18.32
C PRO A 215 5.25 22.74 -19.24
N ILE A 216 6.48 22.94 -18.74
CA ILE A 216 7.58 23.48 -19.54
C ILE A 216 8.05 22.43 -20.55
N GLN A 217 8.22 21.18 -20.13
CA GLN A 217 8.58 20.06 -21.01
C GLN A 217 7.50 19.79 -22.07
N GLU A 218 6.23 19.82 -21.67
CA GLU A 218 5.10 19.67 -22.61
C GLU A 218 5.09 20.78 -23.65
N ARG A 219 5.18 22.04 -23.23
CA ARG A 219 5.23 23.18 -24.15
C ARG A 219 6.43 23.10 -25.11
N LEU A 220 7.61 22.75 -24.59
CA LEU A 220 8.79 22.57 -25.42
C LEU A 220 8.59 21.47 -26.48
N THR A 221 7.99 20.35 -26.08
CA THR A 221 7.69 19.24 -26.99
C THR A 221 6.68 19.65 -28.06
N THR A 222 5.61 20.35 -27.68
CA THR A 222 4.63 20.88 -28.64
C THR A 222 5.27 21.86 -29.63
N ILE A 223 6.18 22.72 -29.16
CA ILE A 223 6.91 23.63 -30.05
C ILE A 223 7.84 22.83 -30.98
N GLN A 224 8.53 21.81 -30.48
CA GLN A 224 9.39 20.94 -31.28
C GLN A 224 8.62 20.21 -32.39
N GLU A 225 7.44 19.65 -32.07
CA GLU A 225 6.55 19.03 -33.05
C GLU A 225 6.12 20.03 -34.12
N ARG A 226 5.64 21.22 -33.71
CA ARG A 226 5.23 22.28 -34.65
C ARG A 226 6.37 22.73 -35.56
N VAL A 227 7.57 22.93 -35.00
CA VAL A 227 8.77 23.30 -35.77
C VAL A 227 9.14 22.21 -36.77
N GLY A 228 9.05 20.94 -36.38
CA GLY A 228 9.27 19.81 -37.28
C GLY A 228 8.28 19.82 -38.45
N ASP A 229 6.99 20.00 -38.17
CA ASP A 229 5.95 20.04 -39.21
C ASP A 229 6.11 21.25 -40.14
N ASP A 230 6.38 22.43 -39.60
CA ASP A 230 6.64 23.65 -40.39
C ASP A 230 7.85 23.46 -41.32
N ILE A 231 8.93 22.83 -40.85
CA ILE A 231 10.10 22.50 -41.67
C ILE A 231 9.75 21.51 -42.78
N ILE A 232 8.98 20.47 -42.47
CA ILE A 232 8.57 19.46 -43.45
C ILE A 232 7.68 20.09 -44.53
N GLU A 233 6.70 20.91 -44.15
CA GLU A 233 5.83 21.60 -45.10
C GLU A 233 6.60 22.60 -45.97
N LEU A 234 7.56 23.32 -45.37
CA LEU A 234 8.47 24.20 -46.11
C LEU A 234 9.29 23.41 -47.14
N LEU A 235 9.73 22.19 -46.81
CA LEU A 235 10.42 21.30 -47.74
C LEU A 235 9.49 20.70 -48.81
N LYS A 236 8.23 20.36 -48.51
CA LYS A 236 7.29 19.77 -49.48
C LYS A 236 6.84 20.74 -50.59
N PHE A 237 6.75 22.04 -50.31
CA PHE A 237 6.38 23.06 -51.31
C PHE A 237 7.50 23.42 -52.30
N SER A 238 8.66 22.78 -52.19
CA SER A 238 9.66 22.82 -53.25
C SER A 238 9.23 21.94 -54.44
N LYS A 239 8.98 22.54 -55.61
CA LYS A 239 8.65 21.78 -56.83
C LYS A 239 9.73 20.72 -57.06
N SER A 240 9.30 19.46 -57.20
CA SER A 240 10.16 18.38 -57.70
C SER A 240 10.66 18.78 -59.10
N PRO A 241 11.97 18.74 -59.38
CA PRO A 241 12.53 19.02 -60.70
C PRO A 241 12.00 18.08 -61.82
N ALA A 242 11.21 17.06 -61.49
CA ALA A 242 10.69 16.08 -62.44
C ALA A 242 9.50 16.56 -63.28
N GLU A 243 8.79 17.64 -62.89
CA GLU A 243 7.63 18.13 -63.66
C GLU A 243 7.99 19.16 -64.74
N GLU A 244 9.12 19.86 -64.62
CA GLU A 244 9.53 20.89 -65.59
C GLU A 244 10.20 20.29 -66.85
N ALA A 245 10.82 19.11 -66.73
CA ALA A 245 11.44 18.42 -67.87
C ALA A 245 10.46 17.66 -68.79
N ARG A 246 9.16 17.58 -68.44
CA ARG A 246 8.12 16.96 -69.29
C ARG A 246 7.23 17.97 -70.02
N GLY A 247 7.36 19.27 -69.74
CA GLY A 247 6.52 20.31 -70.36
C GLY A 247 7.00 20.79 -71.74
N ASP A 248 8.27 20.56 -72.09
CA ASP A 248 8.91 21.19 -73.26
C ASP A 248 9.35 20.22 -74.38
N ALA A 249 8.90 18.95 -74.34
CA ALA A 249 9.28 17.94 -75.34
C ALA A 249 8.16 17.50 -76.31
N ASP A 250 6.90 17.92 -76.11
CA ASP A 250 5.76 17.52 -76.96
C ASP A 250 5.21 18.68 -77.81
N ALA A 251 6.10 19.36 -78.53
CA ALA A 251 5.73 20.39 -79.50
C ALA A 251 6.52 20.29 -80.81
N ASP A 252 6.79 19.09 -81.32
CA ASP A 252 7.01 18.93 -82.76
C ASP A 252 6.77 17.48 -83.21
N THR A 253 5.59 17.22 -83.78
CA THR A 253 5.35 16.31 -84.93
C THR A 253 3.83 16.15 -85.12
N SER A 254 3.25 17.09 -85.85
CA SER A 254 2.00 16.86 -86.55
C SER A 254 2.28 16.11 -87.86
N GLY A 255 1.57 15.01 -88.13
CA GLY A 255 1.35 14.57 -89.50
C GLY A 255 1.15 13.07 -89.72
N ALA A 256 -0.04 12.72 -90.21
CA ALA A 256 -0.41 11.49 -90.93
C ALA A 256 -0.50 10.20 -90.06
N ASP A 257 -1.40 9.24 -90.26
CA ASP A 257 -2.58 9.03 -91.11
C ASP A 257 -3.29 7.78 -90.52
N ARG A 258 -4.54 7.57 -90.93
CA ARG A 258 -5.58 6.67 -90.42
C ARG A 258 -5.25 5.16 -90.43
N GLY A 259 -5.94 4.42 -89.55
CA GLY A 259 -6.38 3.03 -89.77
C GLY A 259 -6.61 2.23 -88.47
N ARG A 260 -7.85 2.07 -87.95
CA ARG A 260 -8.77 0.90 -88.15
C ARG A 260 -8.17 -0.41 -87.58
N VAL A 261 -8.76 -1.19 -86.66
CA VAL A 261 -10.08 -1.88 -86.64
C VAL A 261 -10.25 -2.61 -85.26
N ALA A 262 -11.48 -2.58 -84.71
CA ALA A 262 -12.21 -3.58 -83.87
C ALA A 262 -11.60 -4.14 -82.56
N ASP A 263 -12.34 -4.72 -81.61
CA ASP A 263 -13.73 -4.77 -81.10
C ASP A 263 -13.69 -5.92 -80.06
N GLY A 264 -14.55 -5.91 -79.03
CA GLY A 264 -14.69 -7.07 -78.14
C GLY A 264 -15.06 -6.80 -76.68
N THR A 265 -16.28 -6.30 -76.45
CA THR A 265 -17.29 -6.69 -75.41
C THR A 265 -16.84 -7.36 -74.08
N ARG A 266 -17.23 -6.79 -72.90
CA ARG A 266 -18.41 -7.11 -72.03
C ARG A 266 -18.60 -8.63 -71.76
N ARG A 267 -18.87 -9.14 -70.54
CA ARG A 267 -19.88 -8.73 -69.53
C ARG A 267 -19.71 -9.58 -68.24
N ALA A 268 -20.29 -9.08 -67.15
CA ALA A 268 -20.36 -9.60 -65.78
C ALA A 268 -21.16 -10.92 -65.54
N GLY A 269 -21.00 -11.49 -64.33
CA GLY A 269 -21.91 -12.44 -63.65
C GLY A 269 -21.13 -13.44 -62.77
N ASP A 270 -20.93 -13.25 -61.47
CA ASP A 270 -21.82 -13.57 -60.31
C ASP A 270 -21.90 -15.09 -59.96
N GLY A 271 -21.72 -15.46 -58.68
CA GLY A 271 -22.15 -16.77 -58.15
C GLY A 271 -21.17 -17.60 -57.30
N ALA A 272 -21.11 -17.28 -56.01
CA ALA A 272 -21.06 -18.11 -54.78
C ALA A 272 -20.61 -19.61 -54.76
N ALA A 273 -19.87 -19.89 -53.67
CA ALA A 273 -20.01 -21.00 -52.68
C ALA A 273 -19.05 -22.21 -52.68
N ASP A 274 -18.69 -22.54 -51.44
CA ASP A 274 -18.21 -23.82 -50.86
C ASP A 274 -16.72 -24.21 -50.92
N GLU A 275 -16.08 -24.08 -49.75
CA GLU A 275 -15.05 -24.98 -49.18
C GLU A 275 -15.67 -26.38 -48.84
N PRO A 276 -14.97 -27.42 -48.29
CA PRO A 276 -13.60 -27.53 -47.76
C PRO A 276 -12.87 -28.86 -48.11
N GLY A 277 -11.65 -29.08 -47.59
CA GLY A 277 -11.08 -30.44 -47.51
C GLY A 277 -9.58 -30.53 -47.25
N ALA A 278 -9.22 -31.02 -46.06
CA ALA A 278 -7.88 -31.12 -45.47
C ALA A 278 -6.97 -32.27 -46.00
N ALA A 279 -5.70 -32.15 -45.60
CA ALA A 279 -4.75 -33.18 -45.14
C ALA A 279 -3.73 -33.77 -46.14
N GLU A 280 -2.43 -33.60 -45.85
CA GLU A 280 -1.48 -34.66 -45.42
C GLU A 280 0.00 -34.16 -45.40
N GLU A 281 0.69 -34.33 -44.27
CA GLU A 281 2.16 -34.51 -44.16
C GLU A 281 2.48 -36.03 -44.34
N PRO A 282 3.73 -36.59 -44.29
CA PRO A 282 5.07 -36.04 -43.96
C PRO A 282 6.30 -36.59 -44.77
N GLY A 283 7.50 -36.06 -44.49
CA GLY A 283 8.69 -36.91 -44.21
C GLY A 283 9.87 -37.00 -45.21
N ALA A 284 11.07 -36.78 -44.64
CA ALA A 284 12.37 -37.43 -44.89
C ALA A 284 13.43 -36.82 -45.87
N ALA A 285 14.53 -36.37 -45.23
CA ALA A 285 15.94 -36.72 -45.42
C ALA A 285 16.72 -36.42 -46.73
N GLU A 286 17.83 -35.70 -46.52
CA GLU A 286 19.18 -35.81 -47.14
C GLU A 286 19.29 -35.94 -48.67
N ASP A 287 19.94 -34.96 -49.33
CA ASP A 287 21.32 -35.19 -49.81
C ASP A 287 22.01 -33.90 -50.29
N ARG A 288 23.34 -33.94 -50.25
CA ARG A 288 24.27 -32.88 -50.65
C ARG A 288 24.37 -32.73 -52.18
N ALA A 289 24.66 -31.50 -52.62
CA ALA A 289 25.71 -31.11 -53.58
C ALA A 289 25.26 -30.17 -54.72
N ASN A 290 25.93 -29.01 -54.75
CA ASN A 290 26.34 -28.21 -55.91
C ASN A 290 25.49 -28.26 -57.19
N GLY A 291 24.73 -27.19 -57.40
CA GLY A 291 24.26 -26.74 -58.70
C GLY A 291 24.43 -25.23 -58.80
N VAL A 292 25.47 -24.81 -59.52
CA VAL A 292 25.72 -23.45 -59.97
C VAL A 292 24.56 -23.02 -60.87
N GLY A 293 23.89 -21.91 -60.53
CA GLY A 293 22.87 -21.28 -61.34
C GLY A 293 22.87 -19.78 -61.05
N ASP A 294 23.36 -19.01 -62.02
CA ASP A 294 23.31 -17.54 -62.07
C ASP A 294 21.87 -17.05 -61.90
N GLU A 295 21.63 -16.27 -60.84
CA GLU A 295 20.58 -15.26 -60.82
C GLU A 295 21.24 -13.88 -60.74
N PRO A 296 20.70 -12.87 -61.45
CA PRO A 296 21.42 -11.64 -61.73
C PRO A 296 21.57 -10.79 -60.47
N THR A 297 22.80 -10.36 -60.22
CA THR A 297 23.12 -9.19 -59.40
C THR A 297 22.29 -8.00 -59.85
N PRO A 298 21.69 -7.20 -58.95
CA PRO A 298 21.37 -5.83 -59.27
C PRO A 298 22.70 -5.10 -59.44
N GLU A 299 23.01 -4.77 -60.69
CA GLU A 299 24.11 -3.89 -61.04
C GLU A 299 24.08 -2.61 -60.19
N ASP A 300 25.27 -2.23 -59.74
CA ASP A 300 25.62 -0.90 -59.25
C ASP A 300 24.96 0.19 -60.11
N THR A 301 23.83 0.68 -59.63
CA THR A 301 23.38 2.02 -60.02
C THR A 301 24.24 2.97 -59.21
N PRO A 302 25.12 3.80 -59.84
CA PRO A 302 25.85 4.79 -59.07
C PRO A 302 24.83 5.67 -58.38
N ALA A 303 24.99 5.84 -57.06
CA ALA A 303 24.18 6.70 -56.21
C ALA A 303 23.94 8.06 -56.88
N GLY A 304 22.81 8.16 -57.59
CA GLY A 304 22.34 9.41 -58.16
C GLY A 304 21.98 10.29 -56.98
N LYS A 305 22.72 11.39 -56.82
CA LYS A 305 22.40 12.48 -55.89
C LYS A 305 20.89 12.76 -55.99
N ALA A 306 20.13 12.37 -54.97
CA ALA A 306 18.73 12.72 -54.85
C ALA A 306 18.64 14.24 -55.05
N GLY A 307 17.97 14.66 -56.13
CA GLY A 307 17.80 16.07 -56.45
C GLY A 307 17.19 16.76 -55.24
N ALA A 308 17.99 17.60 -54.56
CA ALA A 308 17.53 18.41 -53.46
C ALA A 308 16.37 19.25 -53.99
N SER A 309 15.18 19.00 -53.47
CA SER A 309 13.99 19.77 -53.82
C SER A 309 14.23 21.23 -53.39
N LEU A 310 14.19 22.15 -54.36
CA LEU A 310 14.61 23.54 -54.19
C LEU A 310 13.40 24.40 -53.81
N VAL A 311 13.36 24.90 -52.58
CA VAL A 311 12.32 25.84 -52.10
C VAL A 311 12.40 27.13 -52.91
N GLN A 312 11.29 27.52 -53.52
CA GLN A 312 11.11 28.84 -54.14
C GLN A 312 10.50 29.80 -53.12
N TRP A 313 10.91 31.07 -53.15
CA TRP A 313 10.36 32.09 -52.25
C TRP A 313 8.91 32.42 -52.63
N ASP A 314 7.96 32.10 -51.76
CA ASP A 314 6.52 32.39 -51.89
C ASP A 314 5.94 32.95 -50.57
N GLN A 315 4.74 33.53 -50.60
CA GLN A 315 4.01 34.00 -49.41
C GLN A 315 3.81 32.90 -48.37
N THR A 316 3.72 31.63 -48.82
CA THR A 316 3.65 30.47 -47.95
C THR A 316 4.96 30.19 -47.21
N ALA A 317 6.11 30.32 -47.88
CA ALA A 317 7.44 30.16 -47.28
C ALA A 317 7.75 31.25 -46.24
N ASP A 318 7.40 32.51 -46.51
CA ASP A 318 7.55 33.59 -45.52
C ASP A 318 6.68 33.37 -44.28
N ARG A 319 5.46 32.83 -44.46
CA ARG A 319 4.59 32.46 -43.33
C ARG A 319 5.22 31.35 -42.46
N TYR A 320 5.76 30.30 -43.06
CA TYR A 320 6.43 29.23 -42.30
C TYR A 320 7.69 29.75 -41.58
N LEU A 321 8.48 30.61 -42.23
CA LEU A 321 9.63 31.24 -41.58
C LEU A 321 9.23 32.16 -40.42
N ALA A 322 8.11 32.88 -40.53
CA ALA A 322 7.55 33.67 -39.44
C ALA A 322 7.05 32.79 -38.28
N ASN A 323 6.46 31.63 -38.57
CA ASN A 323 6.08 30.66 -37.54
C ASN A 323 7.32 30.12 -36.81
N LEU A 324 8.40 29.84 -37.54
CA LEU A 324 9.66 29.36 -36.98
C LEU A 324 10.35 30.42 -36.11
N SER A 325 10.34 31.70 -36.50
CA SER A 325 10.88 32.77 -35.64
C SER A 325 10.04 32.95 -34.38
N ALA A 326 8.72 32.97 -34.48
CA ALA A 326 7.83 33.02 -33.32
C ALA A 326 7.99 31.81 -32.38
N ALA A 327 8.25 30.62 -32.93
CA ALA A 327 8.56 29.43 -32.15
C ALA A 327 9.89 29.57 -31.39
N ALA A 328 10.93 30.10 -32.03
CA ALA A 328 12.22 30.36 -31.39
C ALA A 328 12.10 31.38 -30.23
N GLU A 329 11.31 32.43 -30.40
CA GLU A 329 11.03 33.42 -29.34
C GLU A 329 10.30 32.78 -28.14
N GLN A 330 9.28 31.95 -28.39
CA GLN A 330 8.56 31.23 -27.33
C GLN A 330 9.48 30.31 -26.51
N VAL A 331 10.47 29.70 -27.17
CA VAL A 331 11.46 28.84 -26.51
C VAL A 331 12.47 29.67 -25.72
N ASP A 332 12.88 30.85 -26.21
CA ASP A 332 13.72 31.78 -25.44
C ASP A 332 13.05 32.19 -24.13
N GLU A 333 11.76 32.54 -24.17
CA GLU A 333 10.97 32.88 -22.97
C GLU A 333 10.83 31.70 -22.00
N LEU A 334 10.68 30.47 -22.52
CA LEU A 334 10.67 29.27 -21.68
C LEU A 334 12.03 29.06 -21.01
N CYS A 335 13.13 29.21 -21.75
CA CYS A 335 14.48 29.13 -21.20
C CYS A 335 14.75 30.19 -20.13
N ALA A 336 14.34 31.44 -20.38
CA ALA A 336 14.46 32.51 -19.41
C ALA A 336 13.77 32.13 -18.09
N ARG A 337 12.53 31.63 -18.16
CA ARG A 337 11.80 31.15 -16.97
C ARG A 337 12.50 29.99 -16.26
N VAL A 338 13.05 29.02 -16.99
CA VAL A 338 13.79 27.91 -16.39
C VAL A 338 15.03 28.41 -15.65
N ILE A 339 15.80 29.32 -16.25
CA ILE A 339 17.02 29.88 -15.65
C ILE A 339 16.69 30.73 -14.42
N GLU A 340 15.65 31.57 -14.50
CA GLU A 340 15.30 32.50 -13.42
C GLU A 340 14.61 31.81 -12.24
N GLN A 341 13.72 30.86 -12.49
CA GLN A 341 12.90 30.25 -11.45
C GLN A 341 13.39 28.86 -11.06
N GLN A 342 13.59 27.96 -12.02
CA GLN A 342 13.88 26.55 -11.71
C GLN A 342 15.30 26.32 -11.22
N VAL A 343 16.30 26.98 -11.82
CA VAL A 343 17.68 26.87 -11.33
C VAL A 343 17.79 27.35 -9.86
N GLY A 344 17.04 28.40 -9.48
CA GLY A 344 16.97 28.86 -8.10
C GLY A 344 16.41 27.79 -7.15
N ARG A 345 15.28 27.18 -7.52
CA ARG A 345 14.67 26.10 -6.72
C ARG A 345 15.57 24.89 -6.56
N VAL A 346 16.27 24.48 -7.62
CA VAL A 346 17.22 23.35 -7.54
C VAL A 346 18.41 23.71 -6.62
N LYS A 347 18.85 24.98 -6.58
CA LYS A 347 19.84 25.43 -5.59
C LYS A 347 19.31 25.27 -4.17
N ASP A 348 18.07 25.72 -3.91
CA ASP A 348 17.43 25.59 -2.58
C ASP A 348 17.31 24.10 -2.17
N ASP A 349 16.95 23.21 -3.11
CA ASP A 349 16.88 21.77 -2.87
C ASP A 349 18.27 21.17 -2.52
N ILE A 350 19.34 21.62 -3.19
CA ILE A 350 20.72 21.19 -2.89
C ILE A 350 21.21 21.77 -1.54
N GLU A 351 20.81 22.99 -1.19
CA GLU A 351 21.12 23.58 0.13
C GLU A 351 20.39 22.84 1.26
N LYS A 352 19.12 22.46 1.03
CA LYS A 352 18.39 21.59 1.95
C LYS A 352 19.12 20.26 2.13
N LEU A 353 19.55 19.62 1.05
CA LEU A 353 20.39 18.41 1.13
C LEU A 353 21.65 18.66 1.98
N ARG A 354 22.37 19.76 1.75
CA ARG A 354 23.58 20.11 2.53
C ARG A 354 23.30 20.16 4.03
N SER A 355 22.14 20.68 4.43
CA SER A 355 21.74 20.76 5.83
C SER A 355 21.40 19.39 6.45
N THR A 356 20.89 18.44 5.66
CA THR A 356 20.44 17.12 6.14
C THR A 356 21.50 16.02 6.04
N VAL A 357 22.56 16.21 5.24
CA VAL A 357 23.62 15.20 5.02
C VAL A 357 24.29 14.75 6.33
N GLY A 358 24.48 15.68 7.29
CA GLY A 358 25.07 15.35 8.60
C GLY A 358 24.21 14.36 9.38
N GLN A 359 22.92 14.68 9.57
CA GLN A 359 21.97 13.79 10.25
C GLN A 359 21.88 12.44 9.56
N ARG A 360 21.82 12.44 8.23
CA ARG A 360 21.72 11.20 7.46
C ARG A 360 22.93 10.29 7.62
N ARG A 361 24.14 10.86 7.72
CA ARG A 361 25.33 10.07 7.99
C ARG A 361 25.23 9.36 9.34
N GLU A 362 24.77 10.08 10.36
CA GLU A 362 24.54 9.48 11.68
C GLU A 362 23.48 8.37 11.61
N ASP A 363 22.38 8.58 10.89
CA ASP A 363 21.31 7.60 10.75
C ASP A 363 21.81 6.31 10.07
N LEU A 364 22.66 6.43 9.04
CA LEU A 364 23.28 5.28 8.35
C LEU A 364 24.29 4.55 9.24
N GLU A 365 25.11 5.30 10.01
CA GLU A 365 26.04 4.72 10.97
C GLU A 365 25.29 3.96 12.07
N ARG A 366 24.20 4.52 12.61
CA ARG A 366 23.32 3.83 13.58
C ARG A 366 22.65 2.59 12.99
N LEU A 367 22.13 2.68 11.76
CA LEU A 367 21.51 1.53 11.10
C LEU A 367 22.53 0.41 10.89
N ARG A 368 23.75 0.76 10.50
CA ARG A 368 24.86 -0.19 10.36
C ARG A 368 25.21 -0.84 11.70
N GLU A 369 25.40 -0.06 12.76
CA GLU A 369 25.67 -0.58 14.12
C GLU A 369 24.55 -1.52 14.60
N LYS A 370 23.28 -1.16 14.35
CA LYS A 370 22.13 -1.99 14.69
C LYS A 370 22.15 -3.34 13.98
N ILE A 371 22.56 -3.37 12.71
CA ILE A 371 22.65 -4.62 11.96
C ILE A 371 23.86 -5.45 12.43
N GLU A 372 25.01 -4.82 12.67
CA GLU A 372 26.22 -5.51 13.17
C GLU A 372 26.03 -6.08 14.58
N ALA A 373 25.29 -5.39 15.45
CA ALA A 373 25.02 -5.82 16.82
C ALA A 373 23.84 -6.81 16.94
N ALA A 374 23.08 -7.04 15.87
CA ALA A 374 21.88 -7.85 15.92
C ALA A 374 22.19 -9.35 16.06
N ASN A 375 21.56 -10.00 17.03
CA ASN A 375 21.58 -11.46 17.13
C ASN A 375 20.79 -12.09 15.98
N PRO A 376 21.32 -13.09 15.26
CA PRO A 376 20.63 -13.78 14.15
C PRO A 376 19.26 -14.35 14.53
N ASP A 377 19.10 -14.80 15.78
CA ASP A 377 17.84 -15.36 16.29
C ASP A 377 16.78 -14.28 16.61
N GLU A 378 17.21 -13.03 16.79
CA GLU A 378 16.35 -11.93 17.25
C GLU A 378 15.91 -11.02 16.11
N SER A 379 16.82 -10.64 15.20
CA SER A 379 16.51 -9.78 14.05
C SER A 379 16.72 -10.51 12.72
N PRO A 380 15.78 -10.39 11.77
CA PRO A 380 15.94 -10.95 10.42
C PRO A 380 17.13 -10.34 9.65
N LEU A 381 17.57 -9.13 10.02
CA LEU A 381 18.66 -8.42 9.35
C LEU A 381 20.03 -9.11 9.54
N ALA A 382 20.25 -9.71 10.71
CA ALA A 382 21.52 -10.39 11.03
C ALA A 382 21.70 -11.71 10.25
N GLY A 383 20.61 -12.44 9.99
CA GLY A 383 20.65 -13.68 9.20
C GLY A 383 20.98 -13.45 7.74
N GLN A 384 20.51 -12.34 7.15
CA GLN A 384 20.79 -11.97 5.76
C GLN A 384 22.23 -11.49 5.54
N MET A 385 22.85 -10.90 6.56
CA MET A 385 24.23 -10.38 6.47
C MET A 385 25.32 -11.38 6.84
N ALA A 386 24.98 -12.52 7.45
CA ALA A 386 25.95 -13.58 7.71
C ALA A 386 26.36 -14.34 6.43
N GLU A 387 25.57 -14.25 5.36
CA GLU A 387 25.85 -14.90 4.07
C GLU A 387 26.61 -13.98 3.08
N ASP A 388 26.43 -12.66 3.16
CA ASP A 388 27.11 -11.68 2.31
C ASP A 388 28.21 -10.95 3.12
N GLU A 389 29.48 -11.30 2.87
CA GLU A 389 30.67 -10.86 3.63
C GLU A 389 30.97 -9.33 3.57
N GLU A 390 30.16 -8.55 2.85
CA GLU A 390 30.29 -7.10 2.76
C GLU A 390 28.99 -6.42 3.19
N VAL A 391 29.08 -5.51 4.18
CA VAL A 391 28.04 -4.50 4.44
C VAL A 391 27.62 -3.92 3.09
N PRO A 392 26.32 -3.94 2.72
CA PRO A 392 25.89 -3.52 1.40
C PRO A 392 26.54 -2.17 1.08
N THR A 393 27.20 -2.05 -0.08
CA THR A 393 27.86 -0.81 -0.53
C THR A 393 26.93 0.43 -0.40
N ILE A 394 25.62 0.17 -0.37
CA ILE A 394 24.51 1.09 -0.12
C ILE A 394 24.60 1.83 1.24
N LEU A 395 25.18 1.23 2.29
CA LEU A 395 25.32 1.83 3.63
C LEU A 395 26.61 2.63 3.83
N ARG A 396 27.45 2.79 2.79
CA ARG A 396 28.69 3.58 2.90
C ARG A 396 28.39 5.08 2.93
N SER A 397 28.81 5.75 4.00
CA SER A 397 28.56 7.18 4.20
C SER A 397 29.61 8.10 3.54
N ASP A 398 30.72 7.55 3.07
CA ASP A 398 31.91 8.32 2.62
C ASP A 398 31.61 9.32 1.48
N GLN A 399 30.72 8.97 0.56
CA GLN A 399 30.41 9.80 -0.62
C GLN A 399 29.31 10.85 -0.37
N LEU A 400 28.64 10.83 0.79
CA LEU A 400 27.51 11.72 1.07
C LEU A 400 27.94 13.17 1.32
N MET A 401 29.14 13.38 1.90
CA MET A 401 29.63 14.72 2.24
C MET A 401 29.99 15.54 1.00
N GLU A 402 30.48 14.90 -0.06
CA GLU A 402 30.88 15.56 -1.30
C GLU A 402 29.70 15.77 -2.27
N LEU A 403 28.61 15.03 -2.07
CA LEU A 403 27.45 15.02 -2.96
C LEU A 403 26.83 16.41 -3.20
N PRO A 404 26.57 17.27 -2.19
CA PRO A 404 26.03 18.60 -2.45
C PRO A 404 26.93 19.44 -3.36
N ASP A 405 28.26 19.31 -3.22
CA ASP A 405 29.23 20.05 -4.03
C ASP A 405 29.37 19.46 -5.44
N GLU A 406 29.21 18.14 -5.59
CA GLU A 406 29.04 17.50 -6.90
C GLU A 406 27.79 18.01 -7.64
N LEU A 407 26.64 18.03 -6.96
CA LEU A 407 25.38 18.49 -7.55
C LEU A 407 25.42 19.99 -7.88
N MET A 408 26.06 20.82 -7.04
CA MET A 408 26.28 22.24 -7.37
C MET A 408 27.14 22.42 -8.62
N ARG A 409 28.20 21.61 -8.80
CA ARG A 409 29.05 21.64 -10.00
C ARG A 409 28.28 21.17 -11.24
N ALA A 410 27.47 20.12 -11.11
CA ALA A 410 26.59 19.65 -12.17
C ALA A 410 25.57 20.72 -12.56
N LEU A 411 24.92 21.35 -11.57
CA LEU A 411 23.96 22.44 -11.80
C LEU A 411 24.59 23.65 -12.47
N ALA A 412 25.80 24.06 -12.08
CA ALA A 412 26.53 25.13 -12.75
C ALA A 412 26.85 24.78 -14.22
N THR A 413 27.11 23.51 -14.50
CA THR A 413 27.34 23.02 -15.87
C THR A 413 26.05 23.08 -16.70
N VAL A 414 24.92 22.66 -16.13
CA VAL A 414 23.58 22.76 -16.74
C VAL A 414 23.19 24.21 -16.97
N GLU A 415 23.38 25.10 -15.99
CA GLU A 415 23.07 26.52 -16.11
C GLU A 415 23.88 27.16 -17.26
N ARG A 416 25.17 26.84 -17.38
CA ARG A 416 26.00 27.28 -18.49
C ARG A 416 25.49 26.75 -19.83
N ARG A 417 25.12 25.47 -19.92
CA ARG A 417 24.57 24.87 -21.16
C ARG A 417 23.23 25.49 -21.55
N LEU A 418 22.36 25.81 -20.59
CA LEU A 418 21.10 26.53 -20.85
C LEU A 418 21.37 27.92 -21.42
N ARG A 419 22.32 28.68 -20.84
CA ARG A 419 22.71 30.00 -21.35
C ARG A 419 23.28 29.92 -22.76
N THR A 420 24.17 28.94 -23.02
CA THR A 420 24.71 28.73 -24.38
C THR A 420 23.62 28.32 -25.37
N ALA A 421 22.70 27.42 -25.00
CA ALA A 421 21.58 27.04 -25.86
C ALA A 421 20.68 28.24 -26.20
N ARG A 422 20.46 29.13 -25.22
CA ARG A 422 19.71 30.38 -25.39
C ARG A 422 20.41 31.34 -26.37
N GLU A 423 21.72 31.55 -26.21
CA GLU A 423 22.52 32.38 -27.11
C GLU A 423 22.51 31.84 -28.55
N GLU A 424 22.63 30.53 -28.72
CA GLU A 424 22.58 29.88 -30.03
C GLU A 424 21.19 29.97 -30.67
N LEU A 425 20.11 29.86 -29.89
CA LEU A 425 18.74 30.10 -30.36
C LEU A 425 18.52 31.56 -30.79
N ALA A 426 19.06 32.53 -30.05
CA ALA A 426 18.98 33.94 -30.41
C ALA A 426 19.68 34.22 -31.76
N LYS A 427 20.86 33.62 -31.99
CA LYS A 427 21.55 33.71 -33.29
C LYS A 427 20.74 33.08 -34.42
N THR A 428 20.11 31.93 -34.18
CA THR A 428 19.22 31.28 -35.17
C THR A 428 18.02 32.15 -35.48
N SER A 429 17.39 32.76 -34.46
CA SER A 429 16.27 33.69 -34.63
C SER A 429 16.67 34.91 -35.46
N GLU A 430 17.83 35.52 -35.19
CA GLU A 430 18.35 36.64 -35.97
C GLU A 430 18.62 36.26 -37.44
N LYS A 431 19.17 35.06 -37.67
CA LYS A 431 19.39 34.52 -39.02
C LYS A 431 18.09 34.26 -39.77
N ILE A 432 17.05 33.74 -39.10
CA ILE A 432 15.71 33.57 -39.71
C ILE A 432 15.17 34.92 -40.16
N GLU A 433 15.24 35.95 -39.31
CA GLU A 433 14.77 37.30 -39.67
C GLU A 433 15.62 37.98 -40.76
N ALA A 434 16.92 37.72 -40.80
CA ALA A 434 17.78 38.14 -41.91
C ALA A 434 17.39 37.43 -43.22
N LEU A 435 17.12 36.12 -43.18
CA LEU A 435 16.66 35.35 -44.32
C LEU A 435 15.29 35.83 -44.82
N ARG A 436 14.40 36.28 -43.92
CA ARG A 436 13.11 36.90 -44.30
C ARG A 436 13.28 38.24 -45.02
N ARG A 437 14.27 39.05 -44.61
CA ARG A 437 14.58 40.34 -45.26
C ARG A 437 15.28 40.17 -46.62
N GLU A 438 16.17 39.19 -46.74
CA GLU A 438 17.02 39.00 -47.92
C GLU A 438 16.44 37.97 -48.93
N GLY A 439 15.59 37.06 -48.46
CA GLY A 439 14.97 35.96 -49.19
C GLY A 439 14.37 36.32 -50.55
N PRO A 440 13.58 37.40 -50.67
CA PRO A 440 12.99 37.81 -51.96
C PRO A 440 14.02 38.18 -53.03
N ARG A 441 15.30 38.40 -52.67
CA ARG A 441 16.37 38.86 -53.56
C ARG A 441 17.44 37.80 -53.83
N LEU A 442 17.36 36.65 -53.17
CA LEU A 442 18.33 35.56 -53.28
C LEU A 442 17.98 34.61 -54.44
N LYS A 443 19.00 34.03 -55.06
CA LYS A 443 18.81 32.95 -56.03
C LYS A 443 18.32 31.69 -55.30
N THR A 444 17.51 30.87 -55.97
CA THR A 444 16.88 29.67 -55.38
C THR A 444 17.90 28.70 -54.76
N VAL A 445 19.09 28.55 -55.35
CA VAL A 445 20.15 27.68 -54.80
C VAL A 445 20.73 28.28 -53.52
N ASP A 446 21.14 29.55 -53.55
CA ASP A 446 21.70 30.26 -52.39
C ASP A 446 20.68 30.37 -51.23
N LEU A 447 19.40 30.52 -51.55
CA LEU A 447 18.30 30.52 -50.59
C LEU A 447 18.18 29.16 -49.88
N ASN A 448 18.22 28.06 -50.63
CA ASN A 448 18.12 26.71 -50.05
C ASN A 448 19.35 26.34 -49.23
N ASP A 449 20.54 26.73 -49.66
CA ASP A 449 21.77 26.49 -48.91
C ASP A 449 21.74 27.24 -47.58
N ARG A 450 21.34 28.52 -47.58
CA ARG A 450 21.16 29.30 -46.35
C ARG A 450 20.04 28.75 -45.48
N LEU A 451 18.87 28.45 -46.04
CA LEU A 451 17.75 27.88 -45.30
C LEU A 451 18.13 26.57 -44.59
N ARG A 452 18.88 25.70 -45.27
CA ARG A 452 19.38 24.45 -44.69
C ARG A 452 20.40 24.69 -43.58
N ALA A 453 21.38 25.54 -43.84
CA ALA A 453 22.49 25.81 -42.91
C ALA A 453 22.06 26.65 -41.69
N ASP A 454 21.16 27.61 -41.88
CA ASP A 454 20.78 28.61 -40.88
C ASP A 454 19.51 28.26 -40.12
N VAL A 455 18.63 27.40 -40.65
CA VAL A 455 17.33 27.09 -40.01
C VAL A 455 17.10 25.60 -39.84
N ILE A 456 17.07 24.83 -40.94
CA ILE A 456 16.63 23.42 -40.93
C ILE A 456 17.57 22.52 -40.12
N ALA A 457 18.88 22.71 -40.24
CA ALA A 457 19.86 21.96 -39.46
C ALA A 457 19.99 22.43 -37.99
N PRO A 458 20.13 23.74 -37.69
CA PRO A 458 20.40 24.18 -36.31
C PRO A 458 19.17 24.14 -35.40
N LEU A 459 17.99 24.58 -35.85
CA LEU A 459 16.85 24.80 -34.95
C LEU A 459 16.35 23.49 -34.29
N PRO A 460 16.10 22.38 -35.01
CA PRO A 460 15.68 21.12 -34.38
C PRO A 460 16.73 20.54 -33.41
N ASN A 461 18.01 20.67 -33.77
CA ASN A 461 19.12 20.22 -32.93
C ASN A 461 19.23 21.03 -31.63
N GLN A 462 19.03 22.35 -31.71
CA GLN A 462 18.99 23.24 -30.55
C GLN A 462 17.81 22.91 -29.62
N LEU A 463 16.61 22.69 -30.17
CA LEU A 463 15.43 22.29 -29.38
C LEU A 463 15.63 20.94 -28.69
N THR A 464 16.21 19.97 -29.40
CA THR A 464 16.53 18.64 -28.86
C THR A 464 17.56 18.72 -27.74
N SER A 465 18.61 19.54 -27.92
CA SER A 465 19.62 19.79 -26.89
C SER A 465 19.01 20.44 -25.65
N LEU A 466 18.13 21.41 -25.84
CA LEU A 466 17.47 22.13 -24.76
C LEU A 466 16.55 21.22 -23.94
N SER A 467 15.76 20.36 -24.59
CA SER A 467 14.95 19.35 -23.90
C SER A 467 15.81 18.46 -23.00
N ALA A 468 16.98 18.05 -23.50
CA ALA A 468 17.90 17.24 -22.72
C ALA A 468 18.51 17.97 -21.52
N VAL A 469 18.87 19.24 -21.67
CA VAL A 469 19.41 20.05 -20.57
C VAL A 469 18.33 20.31 -19.50
N VAL A 470 17.06 20.52 -19.90
CA VAL A 470 15.94 20.63 -18.97
C VAL A 470 15.69 19.32 -18.22
N LEU A 471 15.80 18.17 -18.89
CA LEU A 471 15.70 16.88 -18.23
C LEU A 471 16.85 16.65 -17.25
N GLU A 472 18.08 16.99 -17.60
CA GLU A 472 19.25 16.91 -16.71
C GLU A 472 19.05 17.76 -15.44
N LEU A 473 18.47 18.95 -15.57
CA LEU A 473 18.08 19.79 -14.42
C LEU A 473 17.08 19.07 -13.50
N VAL A 474 16.06 18.41 -14.07
CA VAL A 474 15.06 17.63 -13.33
C VAL A 474 15.70 16.45 -12.61
N LEU A 475 16.63 15.75 -13.25
CA LEU A 475 17.32 14.60 -12.67
C LEU A 475 18.23 15.01 -11.50
N ILE A 476 18.91 16.16 -11.61
CA ILE A 476 19.67 16.77 -10.49
C ILE A 476 18.73 17.10 -9.33
N GLN A 477 17.58 17.72 -9.61
CA GLN A 477 16.59 18.02 -8.58
C GLN A 477 16.06 16.76 -7.89
N ALA A 478 15.70 15.75 -8.67
CA ALA A 478 15.22 14.47 -8.16
C ALA A 478 16.28 13.80 -7.28
N ARG A 479 17.55 13.84 -7.68
CA ARG A 479 18.67 13.33 -6.88
C ARG A 479 18.83 14.11 -5.57
N ALA A 480 18.80 15.45 -5.62
CA ALA A 480 18.91 16.28 -4.41
C ALA A 480 17.77 15.99 -3.41
N ARG A 481 16.52 15.95 -3.89
CA ARG A 481 15.33 15.70 -3.06
C ARG A 481 15.33 14.30 -2.47
N THR A 482 15.62 13.27 -3.28
CA THR A 482 15.67 11.86 -2.85
C THR A 482 16.66 11.67 -1.71
N GLU A 483 17.82 12.34 -1.79
CA GLU A 483 18.90 12.19 -0.82
C GLU A 483 18.67 13.03 0.45
N SER A 484 17.74 14.00 0.41
CA SER A 484 17.38 14.89 1.53
C SER A 484 16.32 14.33 2.48
N ILE A 485 15.56 13.31 2.05
CA ILE A 485 14.48 12.72 2.85
C ILE A 485 15.07 11.79 3.90
N THR A 486 14.60 11.91 5.14
CA THR A 486 15.01 11.06 6.28
C THR A 486 13.80 10.37 6.91
N LEU A 487 14.05 9.26 7.61
CA LEU A 487 13.04 8.57 8.40
C LEU A 487 13.07 9.06 9.84
N MET A 488 11.91 9.09 10.51
CA MET A 488 11.89 9.28 11.94
C MET A 488 12.32 7.99 12.64
N PRO A 489 13.34 7.98 13.51
CA PRO A 489 13.90 6.73 14.02
C PRO A 489 12.97 6.01 15.00
N VAL A 490 13.07 4.67 15.00
CA VAL A 490 12.38 3.76 15.92
C VAL A 490 13.43 2.86 16.57
N GLU A 491 13.70 3.11 17.85
CA GLU A 491 14.81 2.53 18.62
C GLU A 491 14.27 1.83 19.89
N ILE A 492 13.34 0.90 19.69
CA ILE A 492 12.76 0.11 20.79
C ILE A 492 12.88 -1.37 20.48
N SER A 493 13.40 -2.13 21.45
CA SER A 493 13.43 -3.59 21.36
C SER A 493 12.03 -4.19 21.54
N TRP A 494 11.77 -5.33 20.91
CA TRP A 494 10.47 -6.01 21.07
C TRP A 494 10.14 -6.37 22.53
N ARG A 495 11.17 -6.64 23.35
CA ARG A 495 11.00 -6.95 24.78
C ARG A 495 10.54 -5.71 25.54
N THR A 496 11.20 -4.59 25.31
CA THR A 496 10.84 -3.30 25.90
C THR A 496 9.43 -2.89 25.48
N ALA A 497 9.09 -2.99 24.19
CA ALA A 497 7.75 -2.72 23.69
C ALA A 497 6.68 -3.60 24.35
N ASN A 498 6.97 -4.88 24.60
CA ASN A 498 6.04 -5.79 25.26
C ASN A 498 5.79 -5.42 26.74
N GLU A 499 6.83 -5.02 27.48
CA GLU A 499 6.66 -4.55 28.87
C GLU A 499 5.87 -3.23 28.93
N ILE A 500 6.13 -2.30 28.00
CA ILE A 500 5.34 -1.08 27.85
C ILE A 500 3.87 -1.46 27.58
N ALA A 501 3.61 -2.35 26.62
CA ALA A 501 2.26 -2.83 26.31
C ALA A 501 1.56 -3.46 27.52
N ARG A 502 2.27 -4.27 28.30
CA ARG A 502 1.72 -4.90 29.51
C ARG A 502 1.22 -3.88 30.54
N CYS A 503 1.87 -2.73 30.63
CA CYS A 503 1.51 -1.64 31.55
C CYS A 503 0.39 -0.75 31.00
N TYR A 504 0.46 -0.34 29.72
CA TYR A 504 -0.40 0.72 29.17
C TYR A 504 -1.58 0.21 28.35
N ARG A 505 -1.55 -1.04 27.85
CA ARG A 505 -2.59 -1.52 26.95
C ARG A 505 -3.89 -1.83 27.71
N ARG A 506 -4.94 -1.11 27.32
CA ARG A 506 -6.26 -1.10 28.00
C ARG A 506 -6.99 -2.45 27.92
N ASP A 507 -6.83 -3.18 26.82
CA ASP A 507 -7.39 -4.52 26.68
C ASP A 507 -6.61 -5.58 27.48
N TRP A 508 -5.31 -5.38 27.73
CA TRP A 508 -4.54 -6.25 28.61
C TRP A 508 -5.10 -6.18 30.03
N MET A 509 -5.41 -4.96 30.49
CA MET A 509 -6.11 -4.76 31.76
C MET A 509 -7.47 -5.47 31.79
N ASN A 510 -8.21 -5.45 30.68
CA ASN A 510 -9.49 -6.14 30.55
C ASN A 510 -9.36 -7.67 30.51
N ALA A 511 -8.36 -8.20 29.81
CA ALA A 511 -8.07 -9.64 29.74
C ALA A 511 -7.66 -10.17 31.11
N ARG A 512 -6.82 -9.42 31.83
CA ARG A 512 -6.46 -9.73 33.22
C ARG A 512 -7.68 -9.68 34.15
N ALA A 513 -8.52 -8.64 34.03
CA ALA A 513 -9.75 -8.56 34.82
C ALA A 513 -10.69 -9.75 34.56
N ALA A 514 -10.84 -10.17 33.30
CA ALA A 514 -11.66 -11.32 32.94
C ALA A 514 -11.17 -12.64 33.55
N LEU A 515 -9.84 -12.83 33.68
CA LEU A 515 -9.26 -13.98 34.39
C LEU A 515 -9.56 -13.93 35.89
N VAL A 516 -9.48 -12.76 36.51
CA VAL A 516 -9.82 -12.60 37.94
C VAL A 516 -11.32 -12.81 38.16
N ASP A 517 -12.18 -12.39 37.23
CA ASP A 517 -13.63 -12.63 37.33
C ASP A 517 -13.97 -14.13 37.21
N SER A 518 -13.29 -14.90 36.36
CA SER A 518 -13.50 -16.36 36.31
C SER A 518 -13.03 -17.06 37.59
N TRP A 519 -11.99 -16.53 38.25
CA TRP A 519 -11.58 -17.00 39.58
C TRP A 519 -12.62 -16.68 40.65
N ARG A 520 -13.19 -15.47 40.67
CA ARG A 520 -14.27 -15.10 41.62
C ARG A 520 -15.52 -15.96 41.45
N LEU A 521 -15.83 -16.35 40.21
CA LEU A 521 -16.98 -17.20 39.91
C LEU A 521 -16.87 -18.59 40.57
N ILE A 522 -15.65 -19.10 40.81
CA ILE A 522 -15.44 -20.34 41.56
C ILE A 522 -16.01 -20.20 42.97
N GLN A 523 -15.70 -19.09 43.66
CA GLN A 523 -16.21 -18.83 45.00
C GLN A 523 -17.73 -18.65 45.01
N PHE A 524 -18.26 -17.96 44.00
CA PHE A 524 -19.71 -17.79 43.84
C PHE A 524 -20.44 -19.14 43.71
N ASN A 525 -19.97 -20.02 42.81
CA ASN A 525 -20.55 -21.35 42.61
C ASN A 525 -20.25 -22.32 43.76
N ALA A 526 -19.18 -22.10 44.52
CA ALA A 526 -18.89 -22.87 45.72
C ALA A 526 -19.91 -22.59 46.83
N ASN A 527 -20.37 -21.34 46.96
CA ASN A 527 -21.41 -20.96 47.92
C ASN A 527 -22.72 -21.74 47.70
N ASP A 528 -23.04 -22.08 46.45
CA ASP A 528 -24.22 -22.90 46.11
C ASP A 528 -24.14 -24.35 46.65
N LEU A 529 -22.99 -24.79 47.15
CA LEU A 529 -22.81 -26.08 47.82
C LEU A 529 -23.13 -26.03 49.32
N GLU A 530 -23.29 -24.83 49.91
CA GLU A 530 -23.53 -24.65 51.35
C GLU A 530 -25.02 -24.70 51.74
N SER A 531 -25.31 -25.15 52.95
CA SER A 531 -26.69 -25.22 53.45
C SER A 531 -27.39 -23.85 53.41
N ASP A 532 -28.66 -23.84 53.01
CA ASP A 532 -29.47 -22.61 53.03
C ASP A 532 -30.30 -22.53 54.29
N LEU A 533 -30.49 -21.31 54.80
CA LEU A 533 -31.36 -21.02 55.92
C LEU A 533 -32.02 -19.66 55.70
N ASP A 534 -33.28 -19.69 55.33
CA ASP A 534 -34.07 -18.49 55.06
C ASP A 534 -35.06 -18.21 56.18
N LEU A 535 -35.13 -16.93 56.57
CA LEU A 535 -36.19 -16.42 57.43
C LEU A 535 -37.21 -15.70 56.55
N VAL A 536 -38.39 -16.31 56.43
CA VAL A 536 -39.48 -15.82 55.57
C VAL A 536 -40.56 -15.16 56.42
N PHE A 537 -40.77 -13.87 56.22
CA PHE A 537 -41.88 -13.11 56.78
C PHE A 537 -42.90 -12.84 55.68
N SER A 538 -44.07 -13.47 55.74
CA SER A 538 -45.18 -13.17 54.84
C SER A 538 -46.40 -12.70 55.60
N GLY A 539 -47.07 -11.68 55.08
CA GLY A 539 -48.25 -11.11 55.71
C GLY A 539 -49.28 -10.70 54.67
N ASP A 540 -50.54 -11.01 54.94
CA ASP A 540 -51.69 -10.51 54.19
C ASP A 540 -52.60 -9.67 55.09
N ILE A 541 -53.15 -8.58 54.55
CA ILE A 541 -54.19 -7.79 55.21
C ILE A 541 -55.42 -7.79 54.31
N SER A 542 -56.45 -8.51 54.76
CA SER A 542 -57.69 -8.67 54.01
C SER A 542 -58.78 -7.69 54.45
N THR A 543 -59.67 -7.36 53.53
CA THR A 543 -60.92 -6.64 53.79
C THR A 543 -62.07 -7.64 53.72
N THR A 544 -63.03 -7.54 54.65
CA THR A 544 -64.16 -8.51 54.77
C THR A 544 -65.48 -7.91 54.28
N ASP A 545 -65.52 -6.61 53.95
CA ASP A 545 -66.72 -5.85 53.57
C ASP A 545 -66.49 -5.09 52.23
N ASP A 546 -67.56 -4.60 51.60
CA ASP A 546 -67.57 -3.78 50.34
C ASP A 546 -66.77 -2.46 50.38
N ASN A 547 -66.03 -2.17 51.46
CA ASN A 547 -65.21 -0.98 51.58
C ASN A 547 -63.71 -1.31 51.38
N PRO A 548 -63.12 -0.95 50.22
CA PRO A 548 -61.73 -1.28 49.87
C PRO A 548 -60.66 -0.57 50.74
N PHE A 549 -61.04 0.38 51.60
CA PHE A 549 -60.09 1.12 52.45
C PHE A 549 -60.20 0.77 53.94
N ARG A 550 -61.09 -0.15 54.33
CA ARG A 550 -61.30 -0.53 55.73
C ARG A 550 -60.45 -1.75 56.11
N PHE A 551 -59.14 -1.54 56.19
CA PHE A 551 -58.18 -2.56 56.64
C PHE A 551 -58.44 -2.91 58.11
N ARG A 552 -58.69 -4.19 58.42
CA ARG A 552 -58.78 -4.68 59.80
C ARG A 552 -57.57 -5.54 60.11
N GLY A 553 -56.75 -5.12 61.08
CA GLY A 553 -55.58 -5.89 61.53
C GLY A 553 -55.94 -7.27 62.12
N THR A 554 -57.18 -7.46 62.57
CA THR A 554 -57.68 -8.74 63.12
C THR A 554 -57.93 -9.81 62.06
N THR A 555 -58.03 -9.43 60.78
CA THR A 555 -58.25 -10.37 59.66
C THR A 555 -56.98 -10.62 58.86
N GLY A 556 -55.87 -9.97 59.22
CA GLY A 556 -54.57 -10.21 58.62
C GLY A 556 -53.89 -11.46 59.18
N ARG A 557 -53.15 -12.17 58.33
CA ARG A 557 -52.34 -13.32 58.76
C ARG A 557 -50.87 -12.97 58.58
N LEU A 558 -50.11 -13.03 59.66
CA LEU A 558 -48.64 -12.98 59.62
C LEU A 558 -48.12 -14.42 59.75
N ARG A 559 -47.28 -14.86 58.82
CA ARG A 559 -46.54 -16.12 58.87
C ARG A 559 -45.05 -15.81 58.95
N VAL A 560 -44.41 -16.36 59.97
CA VAL A 560 -42.95 -16.41 60.08
C VAL A 560 -42.55 -17.86 59.85
N GLY A 561 -41.82 -18.12 58.77
CA GLY A 561 -41.29 -19.42 58.41
C GLY A 561 -39.77 -19.41 58.51
N LEU A 562 -39.21 -20.53 58.95
CA LEU A 562 -37.78 -20.81 58.81
C LEU A 562 -37.67 -21.96 57.83
N GLU A 563 -37.02 -21.70 56.70
CA GLU A 563 -36.80 -22.67 55.63
C GLU A 563 -35.34 -23.09 55.67
N TRP A 564 -35.08 -24.38 55.86
CA TRP A 564 -33.73 -24.92 55.92
C TRP A 564 -33.55 -25.96 54.83
N ASP A 565 -32.58 -25.72 53.95
CA ASP A 565 -32.20 -26.65 52.90
C ASP A 565 -30.84 -27.30 53.22
N ALA A 566 -30.88 -28.61 53.45
CA ALA A 566 -29.72 -29.40 53.81
C ALA A 566 -28.90 -29.78 52.56
N PRO A 567 -27.55 -29.73 52.60
CA PRO A 567 -26.69 -29.94 51.43
C PRO A 567 -26.51 -31.44 51.06
N LEU A 568 -27.54 -32.26 51.22
CA LEU A 568 -27.42 -33.73 51.11
C LEU A 568 -27.45 -34.25 49.67
N THR A 569 -28.13 -33.55 48.74
CA THR A 569 -28.30 -33.99 47.35
C THR A 569 -28.09 -32.85 46.36
N ARG A 570 -26.82 -32.50 46.09
CA ARG A 570 -26.43 -31.35 45.24
C ARG A 570 -25.57 -31.72 44.04
N LEU A 571 -26.06 -32.65 43.22
CA LEU A 571 -25.31 -33.14 42.06
C LEU A 571 -25.22 -32.09 40.94
N ALA A 572 -26.25 -31.27 40.76
CA ALA A 572 -26.25 -30.21 39.74
C ALA A 572 -25.26 -29.09 40.10
N GLU A 573 -25.28 -28.64 41.35
CA GLU A 573 -24.41 -27.62 41.91
C GLU A 573 -22.96 -28.10 41.93
N ARG A 574 -22.71 -29.36 42.30
CA ARG A 574 -21.37 -29.97 42.19
C ARG A 574 -20.86 -29.99 40.75
N ASN A 575 -21.73 -30.30 39.79
CA ASN A 575 -21.36 -30.28 38.38
C ASN A 575 -21.04 -28.85 37.91
N ASN A 576 -21.83 -27.85 38.34
CA ASN A 576 -21.58 -26.43 38.08
C ASN A 576 -20.26 -25.95 38.70
N TYR A 577 -19.96 -26.33 39.94
CA TYR A 577 -18.69 -26.03 40.58
C TYR A 577 -17.51 -26.65 39.80
N ARG A 578 -17.59 -27.93 39.44
CA ARG A 578 -16.58 -28.61 38.60
C ARG A 578 -16.39 -27.94 37.25
N GLN A 579 -17.49 -27.52 36.63
CA GLN A 579 -17.49 -26.77 35.38
C GLN A 579 -16.72 -25.44 35.56
N SER A 580 -16.96 -24.70 36.65
CA SER A 580 -16.26 -23.43 36.92
C SER A 580 -14.75 -23.58 37.11
N LEU A 581 -14.29 -24.68 37.71
CA LEU A 581 -12.85 -25.00 37.81
C LEU A 581 -12.23 -25.26 36.42
N ILE A 582 -12.95 -25.98 35.56
CA ILE A 582 -12.51 -26.22 34.18
C ILE A 582 -12.46 -24.91 33.40
N GLU A 583 -13.50 -24.07 33.53
CA GLU A 583 -13.59 -22.76 32.88
C GLU A 583 -12.47 -21.82 33.33
N TYR A 584 -12.11 -21.81 34.61
CA TYR A 584 -10.95 -21.05 35.09
C TYR A 584 -9.64 -21.53 34.44
N GLN A 585 -9.42 -22.85 34.35
CA GLN A 585 -8.23 -23.37 33.67
C GLN A 585 -8.22 -23.03 32.17
N GLN A 586 -9.38 -23.04 31.52
CA GLN A 586 -9.51 -22.58 30.13
C GLN A 586 -9.22 -21.08 30.02
N ALA A 587 -9.77 -20.25 30.92
CA ALA A 587 -9.54 -18.82 30.97
C ALA A 587 -8.07 -18.48 31.18
N ARG A 588 -7.37 -19.21 32.06
CA ARG A 588 -5.93 -19.05 32.30
C ARG A 588 -5.11 -19.35 31.04
N ARG A 589 -5.42 -20.44 30.32
CA ARG A 589 -4.77 -20.76 29.04
C ARG A 589 -5.08 -19.71 27.97
N SER A 590 -6.31 -19.21 27.92
CA SER A 590 -6.70 -18.14 27.00
C SER A 590 -5.97 -16.83 27.31
N TYR A 591 -5.74 -16.50 28.58
CA TYR A 591 -4.94 -15.35 28.99
C TYR A 591 -3.47 -15.49 28.54
N TYR A 592 -2.85 -16.66 28.74
CA TYR A 592 -1.49 -16.90 28.24
C TYR A 592 -1.39 -16.80 26.72
N ARG A 593 -2.35 -17.39 25.99
CA ARG A 593 -2.41 -17.23 24.52
C ARG A 593 -2.59 -15.78 24.08
N PHE A 594 -3.34 -14.99 24.86
CA PHE A 594 -3.49 -13.55 24.60
C PHE A 594 -2.16 -12.84 24.78
N GLU A 595 -1.46 -13.03 25.90
CA GLU A 595 -0.13 -12.48 26.17
C GLU A 595 0.87 -12.85 25.07
N ASP A 596 0.96 -14.14 24.72
CA ASP A 596 1.83 -14.64 23.64
C ASP A 596 1.48 -14.01 22.28
N GLY A 597 0.19 -13.86 21.98
CA GLY A 597 -0.28 -13.25 20.73
C GLY A 597 0.09 -11.77 20.62
N VAL A 598 0.07 -11.03 21.74
CA VAL A 598 0.52 -9.64 21.78
C VAL A 598 2.02 -9.54 21.57
N ALA A 599 2.79 -10.34 22.29
CA ALA A 599 4.24 -10.37 22.17
C ALA A 599 4.68 -10.74 20.73
N GLN A 600 4.01 -11.73 20.13
CA GLN A 600 4.24 -12.10 18.73
C GLN A 600 3.93 -10.96 17.76
N GLY A 601 2.81 -10.26 17.96
CA GLY A 601 2.40 -9.13 17.12
C GLY A 601 3.38 -7.94 17.19
N LEU A 602 3.81 -7.55 18.39
CA LEU A 602 4.80 -6.49 18.58
C LEU A 602 6.16 -6.87 17.97
N ARG A 603 6.61 -8.12 18.19
CA ARG A 603 7.85 -8.63 17.61
C ARG A 603 7.80 -8.65 16.09
N ALA A 604 6.68 -9.06 15.49
CA ALA A 604 6.50 -9.03 14.04
C ALA A 604 6.56 -7.59 13.50
N THR A 605 5.84 -6.66 14.13
CA THR A 605 5.79 -5.24 13.72
C THR A 605 7.17 -4.60 13.77
N ILE A 606 7.92 -4.77 14.87
CA ILE A 606 9.27 -4.20 15.01
C ILE A 606 10.24 -4.80 14.00
N ARG A 607 10.16 -6.11 13.73
CA ARG A 607 10.98 -6.75 12.68
C ARG A 607 10.65 -6.22 11.29
N THR A 608 9.39 -5.96 10.98
CA THR A 608 9.01 -5.34 9.70
C THR A 608 9.55 -3.90 9.61
N ILE A 609 9.45 -3.12 10.68
CA ILE A 609 10.03 -1.75 10.75
C ILE A 609 11.54 -1.79 10.49
N GLU A 610 12.26 -2.73 11.11
CA GLU A 610 13.70 -2.93 10.89
C GLU A 610 14.03 -3.22 9.42
N VAL A 611 13.27 -4.14 8.79
CA VAL A 611 13.43 -4.47 7.38
C VAL A 611 13.08 -3.27 6.48
N ASP A 612 12.06 -2.50 6.82
CA ASP A 612 11.64 -1.32 6.06
C ASP A 612 12.66 -0.17 6.15
N GLN A 613 13.39 -0.03 7.25
CA GLN A 613 14.52 0.90 7.35
C GLN A 613 15.61 0.58 6.31
N LEU A 614 15.98 -0.69 6.17
CA LEU A 614 16.94 -1.12 5.16
C LEU A 614 16.38 -1.00 3.74
N ASN A 615 15.13 -1.43 3.53
CA ASN A 615 14.46 -1.30 2.24
C ASN A 615 14.37 0.15 1.80
N PHE A 616 14.17 1.10 2.71
CA PHE A 616 14.11 2.52 2.40
C PHE A 616 15.42 3.01 1.78
N GLU A 617 16.57 2.65 2.37
CA GLU A 617 17.88 2.98 1.82
C GLU A 617 18.17 2.25 0.50
N LEU A 618 17.70 0.99 0.37
CA LEU A 618 17.79 0.25 -0.90
C LEU A 618 16.95 0.91 -2.02
N ARG A 619 15.71 1.32 -1.74
CA ARG A 619 14.85 2.01 -2.72
C ARG A 619 15.40 3.38 -3.07
N ARG A 620 16.01 4.08 -2.10
CA ARG A 620 16.74 5.33 -2.37
C ARG A 620 17.88 5.12 -3.37
N ALA A 621 18.70 4.09 -3.16
CA ALA A 621 19.76 3.73 -4.09
C ALA A 621 19.22 3.30 -5.48
N ALA A 622 18.08 2.60 -5.52
CA ALA A 622 17.41 2.24 -6.76
C ALA A 622 16.97 3.47 -7.57
N VAL A 623 16.47 4.52 -6.93
CA VAL A 623 16.16 5.80 -7.59
C VAL A 623 17.42 6.41 -8.21
N LYS A 624 18.55 6.43 -7.48
CA LYS A 624 19.83 6.89 -8.02
C LYS A 624 20.27 6.10 -9.25
N VAL A 625 20.15 4.77 -9.21
CA VAL A 625 20.48 3.90 -10.36
C VAL A 625 19.57 4.20 -11.55
N ALA A 626 18.27 4.33 -11.33
CA ALA A 626 17.31 4.65 -12.39
C ALA A 626 17.56 6.02 -13.03
N ILE A 627 17.90 7.04 -12.22
CA ILE A 627 18.33 8.35 -12.72
C ILE A 627 19.54 8.21 -13.66
N ASN A 628 20.58 7.48 -13.23
CA ASN A 628 21.79 7.26 -14.05
C ASN A 628 21.48 6.48 -15.34
N GLN A 629 20.52 5.55 -15.31
CA GLN A 629 20.09 4.81 -16.51
C GLN A 629 19.41 5.73 -17.52
N VAL A 630 18.57 6.67 -17.07
CA VAL A 630 17.95 7.68 -17.95
C VAL A 630 19.03 8.57 -18.57
N GLU A 631 20.00 9.05 -17.79
CA GLU A 631 21.11 9.86 -18.30
C GLU A 631 21.92 9.10 -19.36
N LEU A 632 22.29 7.84 -19.08
CA LEU A 632 23.07 7.03 -20.01
C LEU A 632 22.31 6.72 -21.31
N ALA A 633 21.03 6.36 -21.21
CA ALA A 633 20.18 6.11 -22.37
C ALA A 633 20.06 7.35 -23.27
N ARG A 634 19.92 8.54 -22.66
CA ARG A 634 19.92 9.82 -23.38
C ARG A 634 21.25 10.12 -24.05
N LEU A 635 22.37 9.94 -23.33
CA LEU A 635 23.70 10.17 -23.88
C LEU A 635 23.94 9.32 -25.13
N ARG A 636 23.50 8.05 -25.13
CA ARG A 636 23.59 7.16 -26.31
C ARG A 636 22.80 7.68 -27.50
N LEU A 637 21.61 8.24 -27.29
CA LEU A 637 20.79 8.83 -28.36
C LEU A 637 21.41 10.11 -28.93
N GLN A 638 22.20 10.83 -28.14
CA GLN A 638 22.87 12.07 -28.55
C GLN A 638 24.23 11.84 -29.21
N GLN A 639 24.74 10.61 -29.24
CA GLN A 639 26.04 10.35 -29.85
C GLN A 639 25.99 10.71 -31.34
N PRO A 640 26.89 11.59 -31.82
CA PRO A 640 27.02 11.88 -33.23
C PRO A 640 27.50 10.62 -33.98
N PRO A 641 27.04 10.41 -35.22
CA PRO A 641 27.48 9.28 -36.03
C PRO A 641 29.00 9.36 -36.27
N ARG A 642 29.70 8.23 -36.15
CA ARG A 642 31.15 8.19 -36.44
C ARG A 642 31.36 8.34 -37.96
N PRO A 643 32.46 8.98 -38.41
CA PRO A 643 32.70 9.25 -39.83
C PRO A 643 32.74 8.04 -40.78
N GLU A 644 32.82 6.80 -40.25
CA GLU A 644 32.98 5.56 -41.02
C GLU A 644 31.88 4.50 -40.77
N GLU A 645 30.95 4.72 -39.83
CA GLU A 645 29.81 3.81 -39.57
C GLU A 645 28.52 4.41 -40.14
N GLU A 646 27.59 3.57 -40.62
CA GLU A 646 26.24 4.01 -40.99
C GLU A 646 25.63 4.83 -39.85
N ALA A 647 24.91 5.91 -40.16
CA ALA A 647 24.36 6.85 -39.17
C ALA A 647 23.22 6.25 -38.30
N THR A 648 23.07 4.92 -38.32
CA THR A 648 22.05 4.14 -37.63
C THR A 648 22.41 3.98 -36.16
N LEU A 649 21.49 4.39 -35.28
CA LEU A 649 21.58 4.13 -33.85
C LEU A 649 21.32 2.65 -33.58
N GLY A 650 21.89 2.12 -32.50
CA GLY A 650 21.72 0.70 -32.15
C GLY A 650 20.24 0.31 -32.02
N ALA A 651 19.90 -0.91 -32.44
CA ALA A 651 18.52 -1.40 -32.56
C ALA A 651 17.69 -1.37 -31.26
N THR A 652 18.34 -1.22 -30.10
CA THR A 652 17.70 -1.18 -28.78
C THR A 652 17.69 0.20 -28.12
N THR A 653 18.36 1.20 -28.69
CA THR A 653 18.60 2.49 -28.00
C THR A 653 17.32 3.24 -27.63
N ALA A 654 16.32 3.24 -28.51
CA ALA A 654 15.00 3.83 -28.22
C ALA A 654 14.27 3.09 -27.10
N ARG A 655 14.33 1.76 -27.13
CA ARG A 655 13.73 0.89 -26.11
C ARG A 655 14.38 1.11 -24.75
N ASP A 656 15.69 1.22 -24.71
CA ASP A 656 16.46 1.44 -23.47
C ASP A 656 16.03 2.74 -22.77
N LEU A 657 15.77 3.81 -23.52
CA LEU A 657 15.25 5.07 -22.95
C LEU A 657 13.84 4.91 -22.36
N VAL A 658 12.92 4.29 -23.11
CA VAL A 658 11.54 4.09 -22.66
C VAL A 658 11.49 3.21 -21.41
N SER A 659 12.30 2.15 -21.37
CA SER A 659 12.48 1.31 -20.18
C SER A 659 13.04 2.12 -19.02
N ALA A 660 14.12 2.88 -19.21
CA ALA A 660 14.74 3.67 -18.14
C ALA A 660 13.78 4.71 -17.53
N LEU A 661 12.93 5.36 -18.34
CA LEU A 661 11.90 6.28 -17.85
C LEU A 661 10.84 5.55 -17.01
N THR A 662 10.43 4.35 -17.44
CA THR A 662 9.48 3.51 -16.70
C THR A 662 10.09 2.98 -15.39
N ASP A 663 11.37 2.64 -15.40
CA ASP A 663 12.12 2.18 -14.24
C ASP A 663 12.30 3.32 -13.22
N LEU A 664 12.55 4.55 -13.69
CA LEU A 664 12.60 5.74 -12.83
C LEU A 664 11.26 5.98 -12.15
N LEU A 665 10.15 5.99 -12.91
CA LEU A 665 8.81 6.12 -12.34
C LEU A 665 8.54 5.05 -11.26
N SER A 666 8.88 3.79 -11.57
CA SER A 666 8.65 2.66 -10.64
C SER A 666 9.49 2.82 -9.37
N ALA A 667 10.77 3.19 -9.50
CA ALA A 667 11.65 3.44 -8.37
C ALA A 667 11.15 4.61 -7.49
N GLN A 668 10.60 5.67 -8.08
CA GLN A 668 10.01 6.80 -7.35
C GLN A 668 8.79 6.36 -6.53
N ASN A 669 7.88 5.60 -7.14
CA ASN A 669 6.67 5.11 -6.47
C ASN A 669 7.01 4.09 -5.38
N ASP A 670 7.97 3.19 -5.63
CA ASP A 670 8.46 2.22 -4.64
C ASP A 670 9.08 2.92 -3.44
N PHE A 671 9.86 3.97 -3.66
CA PHE A 671 10.49 4.74 -2.59
C PHE A 671 9.45 5.41 -1.68
N LEU A 672 8.41 6.02 -2.26
CA LEU A 672 7.27 6.56 -1.50
C LEU A 672 6.48 5.46 -0.78
N SER A 673 6.28 4.32 -1.44
CA SER A 673 5.53 3.18 -0.88
C SER A 673 6.19 2.65 0.39
N VAL A 674 7.51 2.45 0.37
CA VAL A 674 8.26 1.98 1.55
C VAL A 674 8.17 2.99 2.69
N TRP A 675 8.30 4.30 2.41
CA TRP A 675 8.12 5.33 3.43
C TRP A 675 6.70 5.33 4.01
N THR A 676 5.68 5.22 3.17
CA THR A 676 4.29 5.23 3.60
C THR A 676 4.00 4.02 4.50
N ASN A 677 4.51 2.84 4.14
CA ASN A 677 4.38 1.63 4.95
C ASN A 677 5.10 1.76 6.30
N TYR A 678 6.30 2.35 6.30
CA TYR A 678 7.04 2.65 7.52
C TYR A 678 6.23 3.53 8.47
N GLU A 679 5.63 4.60 7.94
CA GLU A 679 4.80 5.54 8.70
C GLU A 679 3.50 4.89 9.24
N VAL A 680 2.91 3.95 8.49
CA VAL A 680 1.79 3.12 8.97
C VAL A 680 2.22 2.23 10.13
N LEU A 681 3.35 1.55 10.01
CA LEU A 681 3.87 0.64 11.04
C LEU A 681 4.24 1.41 12.31
N ARG A 682 4.82 2.60 12.19
CA ARG A 682 5.16 3.48 13.31
C ARG A 682 3.93 3.87 14.14
N ARG A 683 2.85 4.31 13.49
CA ARG A 683 1.57 4.61 14.15
C ARG A 683 0.93 3.36 14.77
N THR A 684 1.01 2.24 14.06
CA THR A 684 0.50 0.95 14.57
C THR A 684 1.25 0.53 15.82
N LEU A 685 2.58 0.66 15.85
CA LEU A 685 3.42 0.29 16.98
C LEU A 685 3.06 1.10 18.23
N ASP A 686 2.87 2.41 18.09
CA ASP A 686 2.46 3.28 19.21
C ASP A 686 1.06 2.93 19.75
N MET A 687 0.13 2.54 18.87
CA MET A 687 -1.18 2.02 19.28
C MET A 687 -1.07 0.67 20.00
N ASP A 688 -0.26 -0.25 19.48
CA ASP A 688 -0.09 -1.61 20.00
C ASP A 688 0.67 -1.64 21.34
N MET A 689 1.57 -0.68 21.57
CA MET A 689 2.20 -0.43 22.88
C MET A 689 1.22 0.23 23.87
N GLY A 690 0.13 0.82 23.39
CA GLY A 690 -0.86 1.50 24.22
C GLY A 690 -0.45 2.90 24.69
N THR A 691 0.67 3.43 24.17
CA THR A 691 1.24 4.75 24.50
C THR A 691 0.63 5.88 23.66
N MET A 692 0.00 5.56 22.53
CA MET A 692 -0.62 6.54 21.64
C MET A 692 -1.53 7.54 22.37
N GLN A 693 -1.23 8.82 22.19
CA GLN A 693 -2.03 9.94 22.69
C GLN A 693 -2.76 10.62 21.54
N LEU A 694 -4.01 11.02 21.78
CA LEU A 694 -4.80 11.82 20.86
C LEU A 694 -5.01 13.20 21.47
N ASP A 695 -5.03 14.23 20.63
CA ASP A 695 -5.44 15.57 21.03
C ASP A 695 -6.95 15.68 21.23
N CYS A 696 -7.44 16.89 21.55
CA CYS A 696 -8.86 17.15 21.74
C CYS A 696 -9.71 16.94 20.48
N ASP A 697 -9.09 16.99 19.30
CA ASP A 697 -9.74 16.79 18.01
C ASP A 697 -9.66 15.33 17.54
N GLY A 698 -9.04 14.45 18.34
CA GLY A 698 -8.88 13.03 18.05
C GLY A 698 -7.73 12.70 17.09
N ILE A 699 -6.80 13.63 16.89
CA ILE A 699 -5.61 13.49 16.04
C ILE A 699 -4.44 13.00 16.89
N TRP A 700 -3.64 12.08 16.34
CA TRP A 700 -2.45 11.57 17.02
C TRP A 700 -1.40 12.66 17.23
N ILE A 701 -0.96 12.78 18.48
CA ILE A 701 0.17 13.61 18.85
C ILE A 701 1.43 12.79 18.59
N ASP A 702 2.15 13.14 17.52
CA ASP A 702 3.37 12.44 17.15
C ASP A 702 4.47 12.64 18.23
N PRO A 703 4.94 11.58 18.92
CA PRO A 703 6.00 11.67 19.92
C PRO A 703 7.41 11.88 19.32
N GLY A 704 7.54 11.89 17.99
CA GLY A 704 8.81 11.92 17.30
C GLY A 704 9.52 10.56 17.34
N ALA A 705 10.81 10.53 17.66
CA ALA A 705 11.56 9.28 17.65
C ALA A 705 10.92 8.31 18.64
N LEU A 706 10.57 7.09 18.20
CA LEU A 706 10.04 6.08 19.11
C LEU A 706 11.19 5.49 19.91
N VAL A 707 11.53 6.17 20.99
CA VAL A 707 12.50 5.77 22.02
C VAL A 707 11.79 5.85 23.37
N VAL A 708 12.26 5.07 24.36
CA VAL A 708 11.59 4.96 25.67
C VAL A 708 11.40 6.32 26.34
N GLU A 709 12.39 7.21 26.22
CA GLU A 709 12.40 8.55 26.82
C GLU A 709 11.34 9.49 26.23
N ASN A 710 10.95 9.30 24.96
CA ASN A 710 9.93 10.12 24.32
C ASN A 710 8.50 9.57 24.56
N LEU A 711 8.38 8.28 24.84
CA LEU A 711 7.09 7.62 25.04
C LEU A 711 6.57 7.73 26.46
N LEU A 712 7.47 7.79 27.45
CA LEU A 712 7.13 7.71 28.87
C LEU A 712 7.75 8.88 29.63
N SER A 713 7.01 9.44 30.58
CA SER A 713 7.58 10.34 31.58
C SER A 713 8.51 9.59 32.55
N ALA A 714 9.41 10.31 33.23
CA ALA A 714 10.32 9.69 34.21
C ALA A 714 9.58 8.89 35.31
N THR A 715 8.42 9.36 35.75
CA THR A 715 7.57 8.67 36.74
C THR A 715 6.91 7.41 36.18
N GLU A 716 6.66 7.37 34.88
CA GLU A 716 6.11 6.23 34.15
C GLU A 716 7.17 5.17 33.84
N MET A 717 8.39 5.60 33.52
CA MET A 717 9.56 4.72 33.39
C MET A 717 9.85 3.99 34.71
N ASP A 718 9.76 4.71 35.85
CA ASP A 718 9.86 4.10 37.17
C ASP A 718 8.79 3.03 37.40
N GLN A 719 7.61 3.08 36.80
CA GLN A 719 6.58 2.07 37.05
C GLN A 719 6.85 0.73 36.34
N ILE A 720 7.83 0.66 35.44
CA ILE A 720 8.19 -0.54 34.70
C ILE A 720 9.41 -1.21 35.38
N PRO A 721 9.25 -2.35 36.09
CA PRO A 721 10.34 -2.96 36.86
C PRO A 721 11.57 -3.29 36.00
N PHE A 722 11.34 -3.71 34.76
CA PHE A 722 12.38 -4.07 33.79
C PHE A 722 13.25 -2.87 33.36
N LEU A 723 12.72 -1.64 33.38
CA LEU A 723 13.51 -0.43 33.07
C LEU A 723 14.35 0.04 34.27
N ARG A 724 14.06 -0.41 35.50
CA ARG A 724 14.81 -0.04 36.71
C ARG A 724 16.10 -0.84 36.86
N SER A 725 16.04 -2.13 36.58
CA SER A 725 17.20 -3.02 36.60
C SER A 725 17.80 -3.02 35.20
N ASN A 726 19.00 -2.47 35.05
CA ASN A 726 19.79 -2.52 33.80
C ASN A 726 20.19 -3.97 33.39
N GLU A 727 19.50 -4.98 33.91
CA GLU A 727 19.67 -6.40 33.65
C GLU A 727 18.83 -6.78 32.42
N SER A 728 19.48 -6.66 31.27
CA SER A 728 19.14 -7.47 30.10
C SER A 728 19.36 -8.93 30.47
N SER A 729 18.30 -9.64 30.86
CA SER A 729 18.07 -11.06 30.56
C SER A 729 16.94 -11.59 31.42
N VAL A 730 16.13 -12.48 30.82
CA VAL A 730 15.08 -13.27 31.46
C VAL A 730 13.80 -12.46 31.70
N LEU A 731 12.83 -12.60 30.79
CA LEU A 731 11.41 -12.52 31.16
C LEU A 731 11.29 -13.28 32.49
N PRO A 732 10.83 -12.68 33.60
CA PRO A 732 10.59 -13.45 34.81
C PRO A 732 9.70 -14.60 34.38
N ASP A 733 10.25 -15.82 34.46
CA ASP A 733 9.75 -17.05 33.87
C ASP A 733 8.24 -17.12 34.07
N SER A 734 7.45 -16.54 33.15
CA SER A 734 6.02 -16.28 33.36
C SER A 734 5.22 -17.57 33.24
N HIS A 735 5.91 -18.63 32.85
CA HIS A 735 5.49 -20.02 32.88
C HIS A 735 5.67 -20.69 34.24
N GLN A 736 6.41 -20.10 35.19
CA GLN A 736 6.18 -20.49 36.58
C GLN A 736 4.80 -19.96 36.95
N PRO A 737 3.86 -20.85 37.33
CA PRO A 737 2.64 -20.39 37.98
C PRO A 737 3.10 -19.45 39.09
N GLN A 738 2.75 -18.17 39.01
CA GLN A 738 2.60 -17.43 40.26
C GLN A 738 1.71 -18.36 41.10
N GLN A 739 2.28 -18.88 42.17
CA GLN A 739 1.53 -19.60 43.19
C GLN A 739 0.61 -18.55 43.83
N TRP A 740 -0.42 -18.13 43.09
CA TRP A 740 -1.66 -17.73 43.72
C TRP A 740 -2.09 -19.01 44.41
N GLU A 741 -2.08 -18.99 45.75
CA GLU A 741 -2.53 -20.08 46.60
C GLU A 741 -3.80 -20.66 45.94
N THR A 742 -3.65 -21.83 45.33
CA THR A 742 -4.80 -22.57 44.88
C THR A 742 -5.56 -22.93 46.14
N PRO A 743 -6.91 -22.85 46.17
CA PRO A 743 -7.70 -23.39 47.28
C PRO A 743 -7.59 -24.92 47.47
N SER A 744 -6.50 -25.54 46.99
CA SER A 744 -6.14 -26.94 47.21
C SER A 744 -5.87 -27.28 48.67
N ASP A 745 -5.86 -26.29 49.58
CA ASP A 745 -5.80 -26.51 51.03
C ASP A 745 -7.18 -26.74 51.66
N VAL A 746 -8.26 -26.77 50.87
CA VAL A 746 -9.54 -27.32 51.34
C VAL A 746 -9.45 -28.84 51.28
N GLU A 747 -9.25 -29.42 52.46
CA GLU A 747 -9.30 -30.86 52.72
C GLU A 747 -10.50 -31.49 51.98
N PRO A 748 -10.30 -32.52 51.14
CA PRO A 748 -11.42 -33.16 50.47
C PRO A 748 -12.35 -33.76 51.53
N LEU A 749 -13.63 -33.38 51.47
CA LEU A 749 -14.67 -33.94 52.35
C LEU A 749 -14.59 -35.48 52.34
N PRO A 750 -14.68 -36.14 53.52
CA PRO A 750 -14.60 -37.58 53.61
C PRO A 750 -15.74 -38.20 52.79
N GLN A 751 -15.38 -39.13 51.90
CA GLN A 751 -16.36 -39.90 51.16
C GLN A 751 -17.11 -40.82 52.13
N PRO A 752 -18.44 -40.97 52.01
CA PRO A 752 -19.18 -41.91 52.84
C PRO A 752 -18.76 -43.34 52.50
N ASP A 753 -18.23 -44.06 53.49
CA ASP A 753 -17.92 -45.48 53.41
C ASP A 753 -19.20 -46.29 53.14
N GLY A 754 -19.21 -47.06 52.04
CA GLY A 754 -20.14 -48.18 51.88
C GLY A 754 -20.69 -48.45 50.48
N GLY A 755 -19.97 -49.26 49.69
CA GLY A 755 -20.54 -50.26 48.75
C GLY A 755 -20.28 -50.10 47.24
N PRO A 756 -20.33 -51.21 46.47
CA PRO A 756 -19.47 -52.38 46.51
C PRO A 756 -18.29 -52.27 45.50
N GLU A 757 -17.24 -53.04 45.77
CA GLU A 757 -15.99 -53.12 45.00
C GLU A 757 -16.20 -53.33 43.50
N ARG A 758 -15.52 -52.52 42.68
CA ARG A 758 -15.29 -52.82 41.26
C ARG A 758 -14.12 -53.81 41.16
N PRO A 759 -14.20 -54.84 40.30
CA PRO A 759 -13.13 -55.82 40.18
C PRO A 759 -11.86 -55.17 39.62
N THR A 760 -10.75 -55.41 40.30
CA THR A 760 -9.39 -55.02 39.92
C THR A 760 -8.96 -55.74 38.65
N VAL A 761 -8.69 -55.00 37.57
CA VAL A 761 -7.95 -55.54 36.41
C VAL A 761 -6.46 -55.32 36.66
N GLY A 762 -5.73 -56.43 36.69
CA GLY A 762 -4.31 -56.51 36.98
C GLY A 762 -3.42 -55.76 35.98
N ARG A 763 -2.41 -55.14 36.58
CA ARG A 763 -1.21 -54.53 36.01
C ARG A 763 -0.56 -55.39 34.90
N ARG A 764 -0.30 -54.80 33.74
CA ARG A 764 0.84 -55.16 32.88
C ARG A 764 1.55 -53.89 32.44
N ASP A 765 2.80 -53.78 32.86
CA ASP A 765 3.75 -52.75 32.48
C ASP A 765 4.43 -53.09 31.15
N ALA A 766 4.82 -51.99 30.48
CA ALA A 766 5.94 -51.78 29.57
C ALA A 766 5.82 -52.12 28.06
N ASN A 767 5.94 -51.03 27.30
CA ASN A 767 6.55 -50.89 25.97
C ASN A 767 5.92 -51.62 24.78
N GLU A 768 5.17 -50.87 23.96
CA GLU A 768 5.69 -50.38 22.67
C GLU A 768 4.68 -49.42 22.02
N ARG A 769 5.22 -48.35 21.43
CA ARG A 769 4.58 -47.26 20.67
C ARG A 769 4.61 -47.62 19.15
N PRO A 770 4.05 -46.82 18.21
CA PRO A 770 2.83 -46.01 18.23
C PRO A 770 2.03 -46.04 16.88
N VAL A 771 0.98 -45.20 16.83
CA VAL A 771 0.37 -44.50 15.67
C VAL A 771 -0.72 -45.21 14.83
N VAL A 772 -1.94 -44.69 14.92
CA VAL A 772 -2.70 -43.93 13.89
C VAL A 772 -4.19 -44.15 14.14
N ALA A 773 -4.91 -43.11 14.57
CA ALA A 773 -6.36 -43.02 14.39
C ALA A 773 -6.63 -42.02 13.25
N PRO A 774 -7.32 -42.42 12.17
CA PRO A 774 -7.77 -41.48 11.14
C PRO A 774 -9.14 -40.88 11.49
N ALA A 775 -9.33 -39.67 11.00
CA ALA A 775 -10.56 -38.92 11.05
C ALA A 775 -11.66 -39.50 10.15
N SER A 776 -12.88 -39.45 10.68
CA SER A 776 -14.19 -39.22 10.06
C SER A 776 -14.43 -39.55 8.57
N TYR A 777 -15.42 -40.43 8.40
CA TYR A 777 -16.34 -40.59 7.27
C TYR A 777 -16.68 -39.33 6.46
N ALA A 778 -16.52 -39.42 5.14
CA ALA A 778 -17.32 -38.71 4.14
C ALA A 778 -17.70 -39.70 3.00
N ALA A 779 -18.92 -39.58 2.50
CA ALA A 779 -19.66 -40.53 1.67
C ALA A 779 -19.15 -40.68 0.21
N PRO A 780 -19.62 -41.70 -0.56
CA PRO A 780 -18.95 -42.18 -1.78
C PRO A 780 -19.60 -41.71 -3.09
N LEU A 781 -18.81 -41.67 -4.18
CA LEU A 781 -19.29 -41.80 -5.56
C LEU A 781 -18.32 -42.66 -6.41
N PRO A 782 -18.80 -43.41 -7.42
CA PRO A 782 -18.07 -44.53 -8.02
C PRO A 782 -17.50 -44.25 -9.42
N GLY A 783 -16.40 -44.90 -9.81
CA GLY A 783 -15.97 -44.86 -11.22
C GLY A 783 -14.59 -45.43 -11.58
N LYS A 784 -14.57 -46.71 -11.98
CA LYS A 784 -13.79 -47.34 -13.07
C LYS A 784 -12.27 -47.06 -13.27
N SER A 785 -11.52 -48.15 -13.08
CA SER A 785 -10.64 -48.82 -14.08
C SER A 785 -9.13 -48.52 -14.21
N ARG A 786 -8.37 -49.65 -14.23
CA ARG A 786 -7.12 -50.00 -14.94
C ARG A 786 -5.73 -49.57 -14.39
N ARG A 787 -5.06 -50.60 -13.82
CA ARG A 787 -3.73 -51.22 -14.15
C ARG A 787 -2.41 -50.39 -14.15
N PRO A 788 -1.24 -51.07 -13.97
CA PRO A 788 -0.04 -50.52 -13.31
C PRO A 788 1.16 -50.24 -14.24
N GLY A 789 2.12 -49.44 -13.78
CA GLY A 789 3.49 -49.27 -14.33
C GLY A 789 4.29 -48.33 -13.41
N VAL A 790 5.30 -48.78 -12.65
CA VAL A 790 6.70 -49.10 -13.02
C VAL A 790 7.61 -47.86 -13.12
N LEU A 791 8.70 -47.87 -12.31
CA LEU A 791 9.92 -47.02 -12.30
C LEU A 791 9.73 -45.57 -11.80
N ARG A 792 10.64 -44.90 -11.09
CA ARG A 792 12.12 -44.93 -11.15
C ARG A 792 12.70 -44.18 -9.93
N ARG A 793 13.98 -44.47 -9.61
CA ARG A 793 14.87 -43.77 -8.65
C ARG A 793 15.01 -42.26 -8.87
N LEU A 794 15.47 -41.59 -7.80
CA LEU A 794 16.45 -40.48 -7.67
C LEU A 794 15.87 -39.29 -6.88
N PRO A 795 16.69 -38.37 -6.34
CA PRO A 795 17.98 -38.49 -5.65
C PRO A 795 17.87 -38.29 -4.13
#